data_AF-A0AA39KQT4-F1
#
_entry.id   AF-A0AA39KQT4-F1
#
_cell.length_a   1.000
_cell.length_b   1.000
_cell.length_c   1.000
_cell.angle_alpha   90.00
_cell.angle_beta   90.00
_cell.angle_gamma   90.00
#
_symmetry.space_group_name_H-M   'P 1'
#
loop_
_entity.id
_entity.type
_entity.pdbx_description
1 polymer ?
#
loop_
_entity_poly.entity_id
_entity_poly.type
_entity_poly.pdbx_seq_one_letter_code
_entity_poly.pdbx_strand_id
1 'polypeptide(L)'
;MALNGKTGDTLWTHWTDHAIFSIDCALDITKDDIKDCIITGRGGILHAINGNDGTIVWAVPLKDYPLLNQIILNVYDARFMHDIDGDSIGDIIVSHTTQIDNLRSSEIILLSGKLGTTIKVVEFSKSEQLFIAPQTLIHPDGEIIYLLASSTPEQSGGLYIIPQSDLLYGNTELRTLQHGKGKGVLLPPIMVDITLDGTEDIIVSSLDSTIIAYNGLTFDPIWNYTVTDSEIISIPIPGYYNDDNVPDIMVKHQIGPGFPVYYYSLSTILDGKTGKPLFDKPIKDSGNGQMSGLSLSVDGYGNDWFLYWSANCLDHDNVDEKYRFLKGQTLISQSRANLCKLRFNATLSTKLFAMSQHVGPPGQSIYNSLNYRALELNNSIGMKKLTGKYLNVVSNDNEGDNTMVNGPIVAQHPPTPGVSQKNLHNFLNQENGQLVDEQGDYFIKKNNEKKDTIGSLNLNNDLSYTASNKQISNEFPSDMEWNNPNAWDDNQMDKQYDMAYSERDADFESPPRMEDNETRNKLFGEIRKKRNNNVNNKKNNNNNGYYNEDAETGIPRQPPTGLLLPSLLKNNNRVSIDFIFTTYWLPPSEISLVLLQQDLDCIQMKEKKIFGKLNLYEREDIIAECLAERGVNYKLYKDGLDRENVKIPLGQMTIYRMKLECACPDDMLPGQTCKNISVHQSWPAHLGQHGDGDFQSFIKN
;
A
#
# COMPACT_ATOMS: atom_id res chain seq x y z
N MET A 1 5.06 17.60 6.95
CA MET A 1 4.27 18.63 7.68
C MET A 1 3.92 18.07 9.03
N ALA A 2 4.11 18.83 10.11
CA ALA A 2 3.67 18.48 11.45
C ALA A 2 2.48 19.33 11.88
N LEU A 3 1.54 18.74 12.59
CA LEU A 3 0.29 19.38 12.99
C LEU A 3 0.06 19.23 14.49
N ASN A 4 -0.54 20.25 15.11
CA ASN A 4 -0.99 20.19 16.48
C ASN A 4 -2.16 19.20 16.57
N GLY A 5 -2.00 18.11 17.32
CA GLY A 5 -3.04 17.08 17.41
C GLY A 5 -4.38 17.53 18.00
N LYS A 6 -4.42 18.66 18.73
CA LYS A 6 -5.64 19.19 19.37
C LYS A 6 -6.35 20.22 18.50
N THR A 7 -5.62 21.12 17.84
CA THR A 7 -6.20 22.21 17.05
C THR A 7 -6.19 21.96 15.55
N GLY A 8 -5.30 21.09 15.07
CA GLY A 8 -5.05 20.87 13.64
C GLY A 8 -4.14 21.94 13.01
N ASP A 9 -3.67 22.92 13.77
CA ASP A 9 -2.78 23.97 13.27
C ASP A 9 -1.42 23.40 12.86
N THR A 10 -0.83 23.91 11.78
CA THR A 10 0.52 23.52 11.38
C THR A 10 1.54 24.01 12.40
N LEU A 11 2.32 23.06 12.95
CA LEU A 11 3.46 23.37 13.83
C LEU A 11 4.66 23.82 12.98
N TRP A 12 5.02 23.00 12.01
CA TRP A 12 6.11 23.28 11.06
C TRP A 12 5.93 22.49 9.75
N THR A 13 6.66 22.91 8.73
CA THR A 13 6.71 22.23 7.42
C THR A 13 8.14 22.11 6.95
N HIS A 14 8.54 20.88 6.63
CA HIS A 14 9.79 20.55 5.98
C HIS A 14 9.52 20.15 4.53
N TRP A 15 10.29 20.70 3.58
CA TRP A 15 10.16 20.44 2.15
C TRP A 15 11.36 19.62 1.67
N THR A 16 11.10 18.62 0.84
CA THR A 16 12.12 17.76 0.22
C THR A 16 12.03 17.81 -1.29
N ASP A 17 13.15 17.54 -1.97
CA ASP A 17 13.24 17.63 -3.43
C ASP A 17 12.39 16.55 -4.14
N HIS A 18 12.20 15.41 -3.47
CA HIS A 18 11.41 14.29 -3.95
C HIS A 18 10.50 13.69 -2.86
N ALA A 19 9.68 12.72 -3.29
CA ALA A 19 8.72 12.03 -2.43
C ALA A 19 9.40 11.26 -1.29
N ILE A 20 8.79 11.36 -0.11
CA ILE A 20 9.16 10.61 1.10
C ILE A 20 8.38 9.29 1.12
N PHE A 21 9.04 8.21 1.53
CA PHE A 21 8.48 6.86 1.61
C PHE A 21 8.23 6.41 3.04
N SER A 22 9.15 6.70 3.97
CA SER A 22 9.03 6.35 5.39
C SER A 22 9.38 7.54 6.29
N ILE A 23 8.77 7.54 7.48
CA ILE A 23 9.00 8.52 8.55
C ILE A 23 8.99 7.74 9.87
N ASP A 24 10.07 7.86 10.64
CA ASP A 24 10.18 7.27 11.99
C ASP A 24 10.61 8.36 12.98
N CYS A 25 9.81 8.60 14.02
CA CYS A 25 10.04 9.66 15.01
C CYS A 25 10.24 9.12 16.43
N ALA A 26 11.00 8.03 16.61
CA ALA A 26 11.14 7.36 17.91
C ALA A 26 12.21 7.96 18.85
N LEU A 27 13.26 8.61 18.34
CA LEU A 27 14.39 9.10 19.14
C LEU A 27 14.41 10.62 19.30
N ASP A 28 14.91 11.09 20.44
CA ASP A 28 15.25 12.50 20.66
C ASP A 28 16.77 12.63 20.43
N ILE A 29 17.13 13.10 19.23
CA ILE A 29 18.52 13.22 18.78
C ILE A 29 19.12 14.51 19.33
N THR A 30 18.31 15.58 19.42
CA THR A 30 18.75 16.91 19.85
C THR A 30 18.80 17.10 21.38
N LYS A 31 18.24 16.16 22.14
CA LYS A 31 18.13 16.16 23.60
C LYS A 31 17.31 17.33 24.13
N ASP A 32 16.23 17.68 23.42
CA ASP A 32 15.30 18.76 23.80
C ASP A 32 13.98 18.23 24.39
N ASP A 33 13.93 16.94 24.73
CA ASP A 33 12.76 16.18 25.20
C ASP A 33 11.64 16.06 24.14
N ILE A 34 11.90 16.44 22.89
CA ILE A 34 11.00 16.27 21.75
C ILE A 34 11.60 15.23 20.81
N LYS A 35 10.76 14.31 20.33
CA LYS A 35 11.22 13.26 19.41
C LYS A 35 11.47 13.84 18.02
N ASP A 36 12.65 13.57 17.50
CA ASP A 36 13.11 13.90 16.16
C ASP A 36 12.76 12.76 15.18
N CYS A 37 12.73 13.09 13.89
CA CYS A 37 12.27 12.16 12.86
C CYS A 37 13.36 11.83 11.84
N ILE A 38 13.52 10.56 11.50
CA ILE A 38 14.21 10.13 10.28
C ILE A 38 13.19 10.09 9.15
N ILE A 39 13.58 10.63 8.00
CA ILE A 39 12.80 10.54 6.76
C ILE A 39 13.61 9.87 5.66
N THR A 40 12.97 8.98 4.92
CA THR A 40 13.56 8.31 3.75
C THR A 40 12.77 8.58 2.50
N GLY A 41 13.38 8.51 1.32
CA GLY A 41 12.63 8.77 0.10
C GLY A 41 13.33 8.49 -1.21
N ARG A 42 12.71 9.03 -2.26
CA ARG A 42 13.15 8.88 -3.65
C ARG A 42 14.50 9.56 -3.88
N GLY A 43 15.34 8.91 -4.67
CA GLY A 43 16.64 9.44 -5.07
C GLY A 43 17.65 9.49 -3.93
N GLY A 44 17.52 8.61 -2.93
CA GLY A 44 18.50 8.52 -1.84
C GLY A 44 18.24 9.44 -0.64
N ILE A 45 17.06 10.08 -0.54
CA ILE A 45 16.73 10.93 0.60
C ILE A 45 16.86 10.12 1.89
N LEU A 46 17.67 10.62 2.83
CA LEU A 46 17.85 10.10 4.18
C LEU A 46 18.31 11.22 5.11
N HIS A 47 17.37 11.81 5.85
CA HIS A 47 17.61 12.96 6.73
C HIS A 47 17.11 12.70 8.15
N ALA A 48 17.76 13.31 9.13
CA ALA A 48 17.18 13.53 10.45
C ALA A 48 16.65 14.97 10.56
N ILE A 49 15.41 15.09 11.01
CA ILE A 49 14.65 16.34 11.11
C ILE A 49 14.29 16.58 12.57
N ASN A 50 14.52 17.80 13.05
CA ASN A 50 14.16 18.21 14.39
C ASN A 50 12.64 18.20 14.56
N GLY A 51 12.14 17.49 15.56
CA GLY A 51 10.70 17.32 15.82
C GLY A 51 10.00 18.58 16.33
N ASN A 52 10.72 19.51 16.92
CA ASN A 52 10.21 20.77 17.47
C ASN A 52 9.91 21.81 16.38
N ASP A 53 10.81 21.96 15.40
CA ASP A 53 10.73 23.05 14.41
C ASP A 53 10.86 22.64 12.93
N GLY A 54 11.16 21.37 12.65
CA GLY A 54 11.29 20.86 11.28
C GLY A 54 12.62 21.21 10.59
N THR A 55 13.61 21.71 11.33
CA THR A 55 14.96 21.97 10.80
C THR A 55 15.74 20.68 10.60
N ILE A 56 16.72 20.68 9.70
CA ILE A 56 17.58 19.51 9.46
C ILE A 56 18.59 19.41 10.59
N VAL A 57 18.65 18.25 11.26
CA VAL A 57 19.72 17.90 12.19
C VAL A 57 20.96 17.46 11.39
N TRP A 58 20.76 16.50 10.49
CA TRP A 58 21.74 16.09 9.47
C TRP A 58 21.03 15.53 8.24
N ALA A 59 21.72 15.53 7.11
CA ALA A 59 21.25 14.94 5.87
C ALA A 59 22.40 14.18 5.21
N VAL A 60 22.17 12.93 4.80
CA VAL A 60 23.14 12.22 3.97
C VAL A 60 23.14 12.88 2.60
N PRO A 61 24.28 13.43 2.14
CA PRO A 61 24.32 14.11 0.86
C PRO A 61 24.02 13.11 -0.26
N LEU A 62 23.20 13.52 -1.22
CA LEU A 62 23.04 12.79 -2.47
C LEU A 62 24.39 12.80 -3.17
N LYS A 63 25.06 11.64 -3.21
CA LYS A 63 26.32 11.53 -3.93
C LYS A 63 26.02 11.31 -5.40
N ASP A 64 26.13 12.37 -6.19
CA ASP A 64 26.35 12.22 -7.61
C ASP A 64 27.75 11.65 -7.81
N TYR A 65 27.84 10.44 -8.35
CA TYR A 65 29.09 9.85 -8.81
C TYR A 65 29.19 10.01 -10.33
N PRO A 66 29.53 11.20 -10.85
CA PRO A 66 29.61 11.44 -12.30
C PRO A 66 30.70 10.61 -13.00
N LEU A 67 31.60 9.99 -12.23
CA LEU A 67 32.73 9.22 -12.75
C LEU A 67 32.44 7.72 -12.93
N LEU A 68 31.31 7.19 -12.42
CA LEU A 68 31.06 5.74 -12.33
C LEU A 68 29.68 5.26 -12.83
N ASN A 69 28.84 6.12 -13.42
CA ASN A 69 27.44 5.77 -13.75
C ASN A 69 26.70 5.09 -12.57
N GLN A 70 27.08 5.42 -11.33
CA GLN A 70 26.49 4.83 -10.14
C GLN A 70 25.29 5.68 -9.72
N ILE A 71 24.11 5.07 -9.74
CA ILE A 71 22.84 5.68 -9.34
C ILE A 71 22.49 5.14 -7.95
N ILE A 72 22.39 6.05 -6.99
CA ILE A 72 21.80 5.77 -5.67
C ILE A 72 20.29 5.63 -5.91
N LEU A 73 19.74 4.43 -5.73
CA LEU A 73 18.30 4.22 -5.86
C LEU A 73 17.56 4.73 -4.62
N ASN A 74 16.24 4.58 -4.63
CA ASN A 74 15.37 4.93 -3.52
C ASN A 74 15.80 4.30 -2.19
N VAL A 75 15.67 5.05 -1.10
CA VAL A 75 15.72 4.50 0.27
C VAL A 75 14.27 4.39 0.73
N TYR A 76 13.76 3.17 0.80
CA TYR A 76 12.35 2.92 1.07
C TYR A 76 12.02 2.93 2.56
N ASP A 77 12.93 2.46 3.41
CA ASP A 77 12.74 2.41 4.85
C ASP A 77 14.08 2.53 5.59
N ALA A 78 14.03 3.05 6.81
CA ALA A 78 15.14 3.14 7.75
C ALA A 78 14.61 2.93 9.16
N ARG A 79 15.40 2.29 10.03
CA ARG A 79 15.00 1.99 11.40
C ARG A 79 16.06 2.40 12.39
N PHE A 80 15.60 2.84 13.56
CA PHE A 80 16.48 3.02 14.70
C PHE A 80 16.98 1.67 15.22
N MET A 81 18.19 1.68 15.74
CA MET A 81 18.81 0.56 16.43
C MET A 81 19.52 1.06 17.69
N HIS A 82 20.02 0.13 18.49
CA HIS A 82 20.80 0.46 19.68
C HIS A 82 22.07 1.24 19.30
N ASP A 83 22.56 2.06 20.23
CA ASP A 83 23.81 2.82 20.09
C ASP A 83 25.01 1.88 19.92
N ILE A 84 25.63 1.90 18.74
CA ILE A 84 26.79 1.09 18.36
C ILE A 84 28.08 1.90 18.46
N ASP A 85 28.03 3.21 18.16
CA ASP A 85 29.22 4.07 18.17
C ASP A 85 29.57 4.65 19.56
N GLY A 86 28.67 4.49 20.54
CA GLY A 86 28.85 4.84 21.94
C GLY A 86 28.63 6.32 22.25
N ASP A 87 27.91 7.06 21.40
CA ASP A 87 27.68 8.50 21.56
C ASP A 87 26.43 8.88 22.39
N SER A 88 25.77 7.85 22.93
CA SER A 88 24.55 7.89 23.74
C SER A 88 23.26 8.24 23.00
N ILE A 89 23.28 8.26 21.67
CA ILE A 89 22.09 8.33 20.81
C ILE A 89 21.97 7.01 20.05
N GLY A 90 20.75 6.49 19.88
CA GLY A 90 20.55 5.26 19.10
C GLY A 90 20.88 5.47 17.62
N ASP A 91 21.45 4.44 16.99
CA ASP A 91 21.91 4.47 15.60
C ASP A 91 20.82 4.08 14.61
N ILE A 92 21.17 3.97 13.33
CA ILE A 92 20.22 3.70 12.24
C ILE A 92 20.72 2.56 11.37
N ILE A 93 19.83 1.62 11.06
CA ILE A 93 20.04 0.57 10.06
C ILE A 93 19.16 0.83 8.84
N VAL A 94 19.78 0.74 7.66
CA VAL A 94 19.13 1.00 6.37
C VAL A 94 19.50 -0.10 5.39
N SER A 95 18.53 -0.52 4.59
CA SER A 95 18.79 -1.30 3.38
C SER A 95 18.71 -0.40 2.16
N HIS A 96 19.71 -0.51 1.30
CA HIS A 96 19.83 0.32 0.11
C HIS A 96 20.25 -0.55 -1.08
N THR A 97 19.68 -0.28 -2.25
CA THR A 97 20.13 -0.88 -3.51
C THR A 97 20.80 0.19 -4.35
N THR A 98 22.00 -0.09 -4.82
CA THR A 98 22.74 0.73 -5.77
C THR A 98 22.65 0.11 -7.16
N GLN A 99 22.73 0.94 -8.19
CA GLN A 99 22.87 0.48 -9.57
C GLN A 99 24.15 1.04 -10.18
N ILE A 100 25.00 0.17 -10.71
CA ILE A 100 26.17 0.52 -11.52
C ILE A 100 25.95 -0.07 -12.91
N ASP A 101 25.80 0.79 -13.91
CA ASP A 101 25.35 0.42 -15.26
C ASP A 101 24.02 -0.38 -15.22
N ASN A 102 24.07 -1.70 -15.48
CA ASN A 102 22.92 -2.61 -15.43
C ASN A 102 22.96 -3.57 -14.22
N LEU A 103 24.01 -3.52 -13.40
CA LEU A 103 24.18 -4.36 -12.23
C LEU A 103 23.58 -3.65 -11.02
N ARG A 104 22.68 -4.34 -10.32
CA ARG A 104 22.14 -3.90 -9.05
C ARG A 104 22.78 -4.70 -7.92
N SER A 105 23.24 -4.00 -6.89
CA SER A 105 23.81 -4.56 -5.67
C SER A 105 23.07 -3.96 -4.48
N SER A 106 22.81 -4.77 -3.46
CA SER A 106 22.20 -4.29 -2.22
C SER A 106 23.23 -4.22 -1.12
N GLU A 107 23.06 -3.25 -0.24
CA GLU A 107 23.92 -2.98 0.89
C GLU A 107 23.06 -2.74 2.13
N ILE A 108 23.58 -3.16 3.28
CA ILE A 108 23.07 -2.79 4.59
C ILE A 108 24.02 -1.74 5.15
N ILE A 109 23.47 -0.58 5.50
CA ILE A 109 24.23 0.58 5.95
C ILE A 109 23.85 0.85 7.40
N LEU A 110 24.87 0.92 8.26
CA LEU A 110 24.76 1.37 9.64
C LEU A 110 25.24 2.82 9.71
N LEU A 111 24.41 3.71 10.24
CA LEU A 111 24.68 5.14 10.36
C LEU A 111 24.58 5.59 11.82
N SER A 112 25.45 6.52 12.20
CA SER A 112 25.35 7.23 13.47
C SER A 112 24.03 8.00 13.52
N GLY A 113 23.19 7.74 14.52
CA GLY A 113 21.90 8.43 14.62
C GLY A 113 22.04 9.93 14.93
N LYS A 114 23.14 10.31 15.58
CA LYS A 114 23.45 11.70 15.94
C LYS A 114 24.07 12.49 14.81
N LEU A 115 24.96 11.88 14.03
CA LEU A 115 25.77 12.58 13.03
C LEU A 115 25.38 12.27 11.58
N GLY A 116 24.62 11.20 11.34
CA GLY A 116 24.32 10.69 10.00
C GLY A 116 25.54 10.11 9.27
N THR A 117 26.66 9.91 9.97
CA THR A 117 27.90 9.37 9.39
C THR A 117 27.85 7.86 9.31
N THR A 118 28.40 7.28 8.25
CA THR A 118 28.47 5.83 8.08
C THR A 118 29.39 5.18 9.12
N ILE A 119 28.82 4.29 9.93
CA ILE A 119 29.53 3.41 10.85
C ILE A 119 30.09 2.21 10.08
N LYS A 120 29.24 1.58 9.26
CA LYS A 120 29.59 0.36 8.52
C LYS A 120 28.71 0.20 7.29
N VAL A 121 29.28 -0.38 6.24
CA VAL A 121 28.56 -0.88 5.06
C VAL A 121 28.83 -2.37 4.94
N VAL A 122 27.78 -3.15 4.75
CA VAL A 122 27.85 -4.60 4.54
C VAL A 122 27.18 -4.90 3.21
N GLU A 123 27.94 -5.51 2.30
CA GLU A 123 27.41 -5.93 1.01
C GLU A 123 26.47 -7.14 1.20
N PHE A 124 25.30 -7.07 0.59
CA PHE A 124 24.39 -8.20 0.52
C PHE A 124 24.94 -9.19 -0.51
N SER A 125 25.34 -10.38 -0.06
CA SER A 125 26.04 -11.39 -0.88
C SER A 125 25.19 -12.04 -1.98
N LYS A 126 23.96 -11.57 -2.21
CA LYS A 126 23.02 -12.06 -3.23
C LYS A 126 22.73 -10.99 -4.27
N SER A 127 22.31 -11.42 -5.46
CA SER A 127 21.91 -10.53 -6.56
C SER A 127 20.51 -9.91 -6.40
N GLU A 128 19.82 -10.17 -5.29
CA GLU A 128 18.47 -9.65 -5.04
C GLU A 128 18.50 -8.24 -4.44
N GLN A 129 17.35 -7.59 -4.47
CA GLN A 129 17.17 -6.23 -3.96
C GLN A 129 16.58 -6.26 -2.55
N LEU A 130 17.13 -5.44 -1.66
CA LEU A 130 16.61 -5.20 -0.33
C LEU A 130 15.80 -3.90 -0.35
N PHE A 131 14.49 -3.99 -0.09
CA PHE A 131 13.58 -2.84 -0.13
C PHE A 131 13.16 -2.36 1.26
N ILE A 132 13.37 -3.15 2.30
CA ILE A 132 12.87 -2.85 3.64
C ILE A 132 14.06 -2.87 4.59
N ALA A 133 14.06 -1.98 5.57
CA ALA A 133 15.04 -2.00 6.62
C ALA A 133 14.98 -3.34 7.39
N PRO A 134 16.13 -3.90 7.81
CA PRO A 134 16.15 -5.18 8.50
C PRO A 134 15.26 -5.19 9.74
N GLN A 135 14.43 -6.23 9.89
CA GLN A 135 13.60 -6.38 11.09
C GLN A 135 14.44 -7.01 12.21
N THR A 136 14.15 -6.65 13.46
CA THR A 136 14.93 -7.08 14.62
C THR A 136 14.20 -8.19 15.34
N LEU A 137 14.91 -9.28 15.65
CA LEU A 137 14.49 -10.33 16.57
C LEU A 137 15.52 -10.42 17.70
N ILE A 138 15.05 -10.47 18.94
CA ILE A 138 15.91 -10.64 20.12
C ILE A 138 15.78 -12.09 20.58
N HIS A 139 16.85 -12.87 20.47
CA HIS A 139 16.87 -14.27 20.90
C HIS A 139 16.97 -14.35 22.44
N PRO A 140 16.47 -15.42 23.10
CA PRO A 140 16.51 -15.54 24.56
C PRO A 140 17.89 -15.47 25.23
N ASP A 141 18.97 -15.70 24.48
CA ASP A 141 20.34 -15.54 24.97
C ASP A 141 20.85 -14.08 24.93
N GLY A 142 20.02 -13.15 24.43
CA GLY A 142 20.32 -11.74 24.26
C GLY A 142 20.98 -11.40 22.92
N GLU A 143 21.18 -12.37 22.02
CA GLU A 143 21.66 -12.11 20.67
C GLU A 143 20.59 -11.39 19.85
N ILE A 144 21.01 -10.33 19.17
CA ILE A 144 20.17 -9.60 18.22
C ILE A 144 20.36 -10.22 16.84
N ILE A 145 19.26 -10.62 16.20
CA ILE A 145 19.23 -11.23 14.87
C ILE A 145 18.43 -10.32 13.95
N TYR A 146 19.00 -10.02 12.78
CA TYR A 146 18.35 -9.23 11.75
C TYR A 146 17.74 -10.12 10.67
N LEU A 147 16.49 -9.83 10.30
CA LEU A 147 15.78 -10.45 9.20
C LEU A 147 15.87 -9.57 7.96
N LEU A 148 16.29 -10.17 6.85
CA LEU A 148 16.47 -9.52 5.56
C LEU A 148 15.48 -10.07 4.54
N ALA A 149 14.53 -9.24 4.12
CA ALA A 149 13.59 -9.53 3.05
C ALA A 149 14.15 -9.10 1.70
N SER A 150 14.21 -10.02 0.74
CA SER A 150 14.74 -9.75 -0.59
C SER A 150 13.77 -10.12 -1.71
N SER A 151 13.86 -9.39 -2.83
CA SER A 151 13.14 -9.72 -4.06
C SER A 151 13.87 -9.22 -5.30
N THR A 152 13.59 -9.84 -6.45
CA THR A 152 13.99 -9.42 -7.79
C THR A 152 12.76 -8.97 -8.59
N PRO A 153 12.94 -8.28 -9.73
CA PRO A 153 11.86 -7.98 -10.67
C PRO A 153 11.12 -9.22 -11.19
N GLU A 154 11.80 -10.37 -11.28
CA GLU A 154 11.22 -11.67 -11.65
C GLU A 154 10.54 -12.37 -10.46
N GLN A 155 10.25 -11.64 -9.39
CA GLN A 155 9.62 -12.11 -8.16
C GLN A 155 10.37 -13.26 -7.48
N SER A 156 11.67 -13.39 -7.77
CA SER A 156 12.55 -14.35 -7.08
C SER A 156 13.17 -13.66 -5.87
N GLY A 157 13.54 -14.40 -4.84
CA GLY A 157 14.12 -13.82 -3.64
C GLY A 157 13.81 -14.68 -2.44
N GLY A 158 13.88 -14.09 -1.25
CA GLY A 158 13.72 -14.87 -0.04
C GLY A 158 13.75 -14.07 1.25
N LEU A 159 13.84 -14.83 2.34
CA LEU A 159 14.05 -14.33 3.68
C LEU A 159 15.34 -14.94 4.23
N TYR A 160 16.20 -14.07 4.74
CA TYR A 160 17.48 -14.42 5.33
C TYR A 160 17.58 -13.88 6.75
N ILE A 161 18.42 -14.51 7.56
CA ILE A 161 18.77 -14.02 8.89
C ILE A 161 20.28 -13.89 9.04
N ILE A 162 20.69 -12.88 9.81
CA ILE A 162 22.08 -12.60 10.14
C ILE A 162 22.18 -12.10 11.59
N PRO A 163 23.06 -12.68 12.42
CA PRO A 163 23.36 -12.13 13.74
C PRO A 163 23.96 -10.72 13.66
N GLN A 164 23.67 -9.86 14.63
CA GLN A 164 24.24 -8.52 14.71
C GLN A 164 25.78 -8.57 14.76
N SER A 165 26.34 -9.55 15.48
CA SER A 165 27.78 -9.75 15.58
C SER A 165 28.42 -9.93 14.20
N ASP A 166 27.87 -10.84 13.39
CA ASP A 166 28.30 -11.09 12.01
C ASP A 166 28.16 -9.85 11.14
N LEU A 167 27.04 -9.12 11.24
CA LEU A 167 26.83 -7.88 10.51
C LEU A 167 27.92 -6.83 10.84
N LEU A 168 28.22 -6.63 12.13
CA LEU A 168 29.23 -5.66 12.58
C LEU A 168 30.66 -6.05 12.17
N TYR A 169 31.00 -7.34 12.25
CA TYR A 169 32.30 -7.85 11.80
C TYR A 169 32.41 -7.93 10.27
N GLY A 170 31.30 -7.78 9.54
CA GLY A 170 31.24 -7.86 8.08
C GLY A 170 31.32 -9.29 7.56
N ASN A 171 30.86 -10.27 8.33
CA ASN A 171 30.64 -11.63 7.87
C ASN A 171 29.34 -11.68 7.06
N THR A 172 29.42 -12.11 5.80
CA THR A 172 28.31 -12.06 4.83
C THR A 172 27.64 -13.43 4.61
N GLU A 173 27.94 -14.41 5.46
CA GLU A 173 27.28 -15.71 5.46
C GLU A 173 25.86 -15.59 6.05
N LEU A 174 24.88 -15.48 5.15
CA LEU A 174 23.47 -15.39 5.48
C LEU A 174 22.84 -16.78 5.67
N ARG A 175 22.13 -17.00 6.77
CA ARG A 175 21.26 -18.18 6.92
C ARG A 175 19.95 -17.93 6.18
N THR A 176 19.60 -18.84 5.27
CA THR A 176 18.38 -18.72 4.45
C THR A 176 17.22 -19.44 5.12
N LEU A 177 16.08 -18.76 5.29
CA LEU A 177 14.82 -19.37 5.77
C LEU A 177 13.92 -19.81 4.62
N GLN A 178 13.83 -18.99 3.58
CA GLN A 178 13.21 -19.36 2.31
C GLN A 178 13.92 -18.64 1.16
N HIS A 179 13.98 -19.28 0.01
CA HIS A 179 14.45 -18.66 -1.23
C HIS A 179 13.91 -19.40 -2.45
N GLY A 180 13.66 -18.68 -3.54
CA GLY A 180 13.33 -19.26 -4.83
C GLY A 180 12.49 -18.36 -5.71
N LYS A 181 12.10 -18.88 -6.89
CA LYS A 181 11.21 -18.18 -7.81
C LYS A 181 9.80 -18.09 -7.21
N GLY A 182 9.22 -16.89 -7.18
CA GLY A 182 7.94 -16.60 -6.51
C GLY A 182 8.08 -16.40 -5.00
N LYS A 183 9.21 -16.77 -4.38
CA LYS A 183 9.43 -16.62 -2.94
C LYS A 183 10.02 -15.26 -2.53
N GLY A 184 10.01 -14.28 -3.44
CA GLY A 184 10.41 -12.91 -3.10
C GLY A 184 9.54 -12.34 -1.98
N VAL A 185 10.15 -11.53 -1.11
CA VAL A 185 9.49 -10.87 0.02
C VAL A 185 9.63 -9.36 -0.16
N LEU A 186 8.50 -8.68 -0.32
CA LEU A 186 8.42 -7.21 -0.49
C LEU A 186 7.79 -6.48 0.70
N LEU A 187 7.17 -7.21 1.62
CA LEU A 187 6.53 -6.65 2.81
C LEU A 187 7.39 -6.95 4.05
N PRO A 188 7.46 -6.03 5.03
CA PRO A 188 8.15 -6.31 6.28
C PRO A 188 7.52 -7.54 6.95
N PRO A 189 8.33 -8.54 7.36
CA PRO A 189 7.87 -9.57 8.28
C PRO A 189 7.36 -8.94 9.58
N ILE A 190 6.36 -9.55 10.21
CA ILE A 190 5.90 -9.14 11.54
C ILE A 190 6.34 -10.18 12.57
N MET A 191 6.65 -9.69 13.77
CA MET A 191 7.13 -10.46 14.91
C MET A 191 6.00 -10.61 15.92
N VAL A 192 5.63 -11.85 16.23
CA VAL A 192 4.50 -12.15 17.11
C VAL A 192 4.68 -13.53 17.74
N ASP A 193 4.62 -13.61 19.07
CA ASP A 193 4.74 -14.90 19.77
C ASP A 193 3.43 -15.71 19.63
N ILE A 194 3.41 -16.67 18.70
CA ILE A 194 2.29 -17.59 18.46
C ILE A 194 2.51 -18.98 19.08
N THR A 195 3.76 -19.28 19.44
CA THR A 195 4.15 -20.55 20.10
C THR A 195 4.10 -20.46 21.62
N LEU A 196 4.02 -19.24 22.16
CA LEU A 196 4.00 -18.89 23.58
C LEU A 196 5.26 -19.34 24.32
N ASP A 197 6.40 -19.36 23.63
CA ASP A 197 7.69 -19.69 24.21
C ASP A 197 8.46 -18.47 24.76
N GLY A 198 7.89 -17.27 24.57
CA GLY A 198 8.47 -16.00 25.01
C GLY A 198 9.44 -15.38 24.00
N THR A 199 9.67 -16.03 22.85
CA THR A 199 10.38 -15.49 21.69
C THR A 199 9.36 -15.18 20.60
N GLU A 200 9.46 -14.02 19.99
CA GLU A 200 8.56 -13.64 18.91
C GLU A 200 8.79 -14.52 17.66
N ASP A 201 7.71 -15.09 17.11
CA ASP A 201 7.74 -15.85 15.87
C ASP A 201 7.60 -14.95 14.64
N ILE A 202 8.01 -15.44 13.48
CA ILE A 202 8.16 -14.64 12.25
C ILE A 202 7.01 -14.94 11.29
N ILE A 203 6.18 -13.94 10.97
CA ILE A 203 5.13 -14.07 9.95
C ILE A 203 5.54 -13.33 8.68
N VAL A 204 5.56 -14.04 7.56
CA VAL A 204 6.13 -13.58 6.29
C VAL A 204 5.10 -13.70 5.17
N SER A 205 4.94 -12.66 4.37
CA SER A 205 4.12 -12.68 3.16
C SER A 205 5.01 -12.72 1.92
N SER A 206 4.96 -13.84 1.20
CA SER A 206 5.71 -14.08 -0.04
C SER A 206 4.89 -13.67 -1.27
N LEU A 207 5.58 -13.35 -2.37
CA LEU A 207 4.94 -12.95 -3.63
C LEU A 207 4.16 -14.08 -4.33
N ASP A 208 4.44 -15.34 -4.03
CA ASP A 208 3.67 -16.51 -4.50
C ASP A 208 2.38 -16.75 -3.70
N SER A 209 1.79 -15.66 -3.20
CA SER A 209 0.53 -15.67 -2.45
C SER A 209 0.56 -16.39 -1.10
N THR A 210 1.73 -16.85 -0.66
CA THR A 210 1.86 -17.67 0.55
C THR A 210 2.22 -16.80 1.75
N ILE A 211 1.47 -16.96 2.84
CA ILE A 211 1.87 -16.49 4.17
C ILE A 211 2.43 -17.66 4.96
N ILE A 212 3.61 -17.48 5.58
CA ILE A 212 4.32 -18.53 6.33
C ILE A 212 4.64 -18.01 7.72
N ALA A 213 4.42 -18.85 8.72
CA ALA A 213 4.91 -18.64 10.08
C ALA A 213 6.17 -19.49 10.32
N TYR A 214 7.22 -18.88 10.88
CA TYR A 214 8.44 -19.56 11.33
C TYR A 214 8.59 -19.37 12.83
N ASN A 215 9.01 -20.42 13.53
CA ASN A 215 9.31 -20.33 14.95
C ASN A 215 10.52 -19.41 15.17
N GLY A 216 10.40 -18.42 16.05
CA GLY A 216 11.47 -17.43 16.30
C GLY A 216 12.69 -18.02 17.01
N LEU A 217 12.47 -19.04 17.84
CA LEU A 217 13.52 -19.71 18.61
C LEU A 217 14.38 -20.66 17.75
N THR A 218 13.76 -21.45 16.86
CA THR A 218 14.42 -22.51 16.05
C THR A 218 14.57 -22.16 14.57
N PHE A 219 13.76 -21.24 14.07
CA PHE A 219 13.58 -20.87 12.67
C PHE A 219 12.98 -21.96 11.77
N ASP A 220 12.32 -22.96 12.37
CA ASP A 220 11.58 -23.98 11.62
C ASP A 220 10.19 -23.45 11.20
N PRO A 221 9.69 -23.82 10.02
CA PRO A 221 8.33 -23.45 9.62
C PRO A 221 7.27 -24.10 10.52
N ILE A 222 6.30 -23.31 10.97
CA ILE A 222 5.17 -23.75 11.80
C ILE A 222 3.98 -24.13 10.91
N TRP A 223 3.48 -23.18 10.12
CA TRP A 223 2.38 -23.37 9.18
C TRP A 223 2.53 -22.45 7.96
N ASN A 224 1.80 -22.76 6.90
CA ASN A 224 1.65 -21.89 5.74
C ASN A 224 0.20 -21.86 5.25
N TYR A 225 -0.15 -20.79 4.55
CA TYR A 225 -1.46 -20.62 3.93
C TYR A 225 -1.30 -19.91 2.59
N THR A 226 -1.90 -20.47 1.54
CA THR A 226 -1.76 -19.97 0.16
C THR A 226 -3.14 -19.83 -0.47
N VAL A 227 -3.37 -18.70 -1.14
CA VAL A 227 -4.52 -18.50 -2.03
C VAL A 227 -3.99 -18.36 -3.45
N THR A 228 -4.29 -19.31 -4.33
CA THR A 228 -3.76 -19.30 -5.71
C THR A 228 -4.24 -18.09 -6.51
N ASP A 229 -3.48 -17.72 -7.54
CA ASP A 229 -3.77 -16.58 -8.43
C ASP A 229 -3.98 -15.26 -7.68
N SER A 230 -3.15 -15.01 -6.67
CA SER A 230 -3.26 -13.81 -5.84
C SER A 230 -1.91 -13.22 -5.43
N GLU A 231 -1.92 -12.02 -4.87
CA GLU A 231 -0.75 -11.42 -4.22
C GLU A 231 -1.13 -10.87 -2.85
N ILE A 232 -0.19 -10.87 -1.90
CA ILE A 232 -0.33 -10.18 -0.62
C ILE A 232 0.53 -8.91 -0.70
N ILE A 233 -0.13 -7.75 -0.62
CA ILE A 233 0.50 -6.44 -0.79
C ILE A 233 0.15 -5.47 0.35
N SER A 234 -0.38 -6.01 1.44
CA SER A 234 -0.65 -5.30 2.69
C SER A 234 -0.08 -6.14 3.82
N ILE A 235 0.61 -5.50 4.75
CA ILE A 235 1.14 -6.12 5.97
C ILE A 235 -0.01 -6.82 6.72
N PRO A 236 0.15 -8.10 7.11
CA PRO A 236 -0.81 -8.82 7.94
C PRO A 236 -1.03 -8.12 9.29
N ILE A 237 -2.22 -8.27 9.85
CA ILE A 237 -2.59 -7.61 11.11
C ILE A 237 -2.63 -8.68 12.20
N PRO A 238 -1.79 -8.60 13.24
CA PRO A 238 -1.88 -9.46 14.41
C PRO A 238 -2.90 -8.92 15.42
N GLY A 239 -3.61 -9.81 16.11
CA GLY A 239 -4.50 -9.47 17.23
C GLY A 239 -5.23 -10.68 17.80
N TYR A 240 -5.70 -10.60 19.03
CA TYR A 240 -6.43 -11.71 19.66
C TYR A 240 -7.89 -11.74 19.17
N TYR A 241 -8.19 -12.56 18.16
CA TYR A 241 -9.53 -12.62 17.58
C TYR A 241 -10.44 -13.59 18.34
N ASN A 242 -9.97 -14.80 18.63
CA ASN A 242 -10.76 -15.84 19.27
C ASN A 242 -10.44 -15.99 20.77
N ASP A 243 -11.18 -16.84 21.49
CA ASP A 243 -11.06 -17.03 22.95
C ASP A 243 -9.80 -17.78 23.42
N ASP A 244 -8.72 -17.77 22.64
CA ASP A 244 -7.43 -18.32 23.03
C ASP A 244 -6.37 -17.25 23.28
N ASN A 245 -5.22 -17.68 23.81
CA ASN A 245 -4.12 -16.80 24.20
C ASN A 245 -3.03 -16.66 23.14
N VAL A 246 -3.29 -17.04 21.89
CA VAL A 246 -2.39 -16.89 20.75
C VAL A 246 -2.95 -15.83 19.80
N PRO A 247 -2.15 -14.84 19.38
CA PRO A 247 -2.60 -13.85 18.41
C PRO A 247 -2.95 -14.49 17.06
N ASP A 248 -4.09 -14.10 16.49
CA ASP A 248 -4.53 -14.48 15.17
C ASP A 248 -4.10 -13.45 14.12
N ILE A 249 -4.05 -13.85 12.85
CA ILE A 249 -3.47 -13.03 11.77
C ILE A 249 -4.53 -12.73 10.71
N MET A 250 -4.96 -11.47 10.61
CA MET A 250 -5.79 -11.01 9.49
C MET A 250 -4.93 -10.75 8.25
N VAL A 251 -5.30 -11.37 7.14
CA VAL A 251 -4.59 -11.31 5.85
C VAL A 251 -5.55 -10.93 4.73
N LYS A 252 -5.03 -10.21 3.73
CA LYS A 252 -5.76 -9.78 2.53
C LYS A 252 -5.02 -10.17 1.26
N HIS A 253 -5.63 -11.07 0.49
CA HIS A 253 -5.14 -11.53 -0.80
C HIS A 253 -5.82 -10.74 -1.93
N GLN A 254 -5.04 -10.24 -2.88
CA GLN A 254 -5.52 -9.57 -4.08
C GLN A 254 -5.57 -10.57 -5.22
N ILE A 255 -6.76 -10.92 -5.68
CA ILE A 255 -6.94 -11.93 -6.72
C ILE A 255 -6.70 -11.30 -8.09
N GLY A 256 -5.78 -11.86 -8.86
CA GLY A 256 -5.40 -11.36 -10.17
C GLY A 256 -3.98 -11.76 -10.57
N PRO A 257 -3.56 -11.42 -11.81
CA PRO A 257 -2.24 -11.74 -12.33
C PRO A 257 -1.09 -10.94 -11.69
N GLY A 258 -1.40 -10.01 -10.78
CA GLY A 258 -0.44 -9.15 -10.11
C GLY A 258 -0.52 -7.69 -10.52
N PHE A 259 0.20 -6.82 -9.81
CA PHE A 259 0.16 -5.38 -10.05
C PHE A 259 0.43 -5.02 -11.53
N PRO A 260 -0.37 -4.14 -12.17
CA PRO A 260 -1.46 -3.32 -11.62
C PRO A 260 -2.88 -3.90 -11.81
N VAL A 261 -3.02 -5.20 -12.04
CA VAL A 261 -4.30 -5.84 -12.34
C VAL A 261 -4.75 -6.76 -11.20
N TYR A 262 -5.73 -6.29 -10.43
CA TYR A 262 -6.41 -7.07 -9.40
C TYR A 262 -7.92 -7.02 -9.63
N TYR A 263 -8.54 -8.19 -9.75
CA TYR A 263 -9.96 -8.34 -10.07
C TYR A 263 -10.84 -8.02 -8.85
N TYR A 264 -10.45 -8.52 -7.70
CA TYR A 264 -11.12 -8.37 -6.40
C TYR A 264 -10.13 -8.76 -5.29
N SER A 265 -10.51 -8.59 -4.04
CA SER A 265 -9.69 -9.04 -2.90
C SER A 265 -10.47 -9.90 -1.93
N LEU A 266 -9.75 -10.77 -1.21
CA LEU A 266 -10.26 -11.69 -0.21
C LEU A 266 -9.56 -11.42 1.12
N SER A 267 -10.33 -11.17 2.18
CA SER A 267 -9.83 -11.01 3.53
C SER A 267 -10.32 -12.14 4.43
N THR A 268 -9.41 -12.73 5.20
CA THR A 268 -9.70 -13.75 6.21
C THR A 268 -8.84 -13.52 7.44
N ILE A 269 -9.20 -14.15 8.55
CA ILE A 269 -8.35 -14.28 9.74
C ILE A 269 -7.84 -15.71 9.78
N LEU A 270 -6.53 -15.87 9.98
CA LEU A 270 -5.88 -17.16 10.18
C LEU A 270 -5.67 -17.38 11.66
N ASP A 271 -6.03 -18.56 12.12
CA ASP A 271 -5.73 -19.06 13.47
C ASP A 271 -4.21 -19.07 13.69
N GLY A 272 -3.73 -18.36 14.70
CA GLY A 272 -2.29 -18.19 14.92
C GLY A 272 -1.53 -19.50 15.18
N LYS A 273 -2.19 -20.51 15.76
CA LYS A 273 -1.58 -21.82 16.06
C LYS A 273 -1.49 -22.72 14.82
N THR A 274 -2.50 -22.68 13.97
CA THR A 274 -2.70 -23.69 12.91
C THR A 274 -2.57 -23.14 11.49
N GLY A 275 -2.62 -21.83 11.31
CA GLY A 275 -2.65 -21.17 10.00
C GLY A 275 -3.96 -21.39 9.22
N LYS A 276 -4.98 -21.99 9.85
CA LYS A 276 -6.26 -22.27 9.19
C LYS A 276 -7.16 -21.04 9.23
N PRO A 277 -7.95 -20.78 8.17
CA PRO A 277 -8.90 -19.67 8.19
C PRO A 277 -9.99 -19.92 9.25
N LEU A 278 -10.27 -18.90 10.05
CA LEU A 278 -11.35 -18.89 11.04
C LEU A 278 -12.73 -18.61 10.41
N PHE A 279 -12.77 -18.12 9.17
CA PHE A 279 -14.00 -17.87 8.44
C PHE A 279 -14.27 -18.99 7.43
N ASP A 280 -15.52 -19.47 7.41
CA ASP A 280 -16.00 -20.39 6.35
C ASP A 280 -15.95 -19.73 4.97
N LYS A 281 -16.19 -18.41 4.92
CA LYS A 281 -16.16 -17.60 3.70
C LYS A 281 -15.36 -16.31 3.95
N PRO A 282 -14.32 -16.04 3.15
CA PRO A 282 -13.59 -14.79 3.24
C PRO A 282 -14.47 -13.59 2.88
N ILE A 283 -14.14 -12.43 3.44
CA ILE A 283 -14.76 -11.16 3.07
C ILE A 283 -14.23 -10.78 1.69
N LYS A 284 -15.12 -10.50 0.74
CA LYS A 284 -14.77 -10.17 -0.64
C LYS A 284 -15.04 -8.70 -0.93
N ASP A 285 -14.04 -7.99 -1.45
CA ASP A 285 -14.15 -6.62 -1.94
C ASP A 285 -14.02 -6.58 -3.47
N SER A 286 -14.90 -5.84 -4.17
CA SER A 286 -14.85 -5.70 -5.64
C SER A 286 -13.82 -4.69 -6.17
N GLY A 287 -13.33 -3.81 -5.30
CA GLY A 287 -12.29 -2.86 -5.58
C GLY A 287 -10.94 -3.26 -4.98
N ASN A 288 -9.89 -2.59 -5.43
CA ASN A 288 -8.57 -2.74 -4.86
C ASN A 288 -8.41 -1.82 -3.65
N GLY A 289 -8.30 -2.40 -2.45
CA GLY A 289 -7.88 -1.71 -1.23
C GLY A 289 -6.55 -2.26 -0.76
N GLN A 290 -5.44 -1.63 -1.19
CA GLN A 290 -4.05 -2.03 -0.90
C GLN A 290 -3.59 -1.63 0.52
N MET A 291 -4.48 -1.67 1.49
CA MET A 291 -4.32 -0.90 2.72
C MET A 291 -4.20 -1.86 3.90
N SER A 292 -3.08 -1.79 4.62
CA SER A 292 -2.94 -2.46 5.91
C SER A 292 -3.92 -1.87 6.92
N GLY A 293 -4.27 -2.68 7.92
CA GLY A 293 -5.06 -2.26 9.07
C GLY A 293 -4.26 -2.32 10.37
N LEU A 294 -4.98 -2.22 11.48
CA LEU A 294 -4.41 -2.29 12.82
C LEU A 294 -5.33 -3.07 13.76
N SER A 295 -4.85 -3.46 14.95
CA SER A 295 -5.69 -4.03 16.00
C SER A 295 -5.89 -3.05 17.14
N LEU A 296 -7.14 -2.94 17.58
CA LEU A 296 -7.55 -2.21 18.77
C LEU A 296 -7.68 -3.21 19.91
N SER A 297 -6.74 -3.14 20.83
CA SER A 297 -6.63 -3.99 22.01
C SER A 297 -7.75 -3.72 23.01
N VAL A 298 -8.46 -4.77 23.43
CA VAL A 298 -9.55 -4.71 24.43
C VAL A 298 -9.26 -5.70 25.56
N ASP A 299 -9.64 -5.34 26.79
CA ASP A 299 -9.30 -6.15 27.96
C ASP A 299 -9.77 -7.62 27.85
N GLY A 300 -8.82 -8.55 27.89
CA GLY A 300 -9.03 -9.99 27.86
C GLY A 300 -8.93 -10.60 26.46
N TYR A 301 -8.62 -11.88 26.39
CA TYR A 301 -8.45 -12.61 25.13
C TYR A 301 -9.71 -12.63 24.27
N GLY A 302 -9.49 -12.66 22.95
CA GLY A 302 -10.53 -12.66 21.93
C GLY A 302 -11.32 -11.37 21.82
N ASN A 303 -10.95 -10.30 22.52
CA ASN A 303 -11.75 -9.07 22.48
C ASN A 303 -11.19 -8.03 21.50
N ASP A 304 -10.04 -8.27 20.88
CA ASP A 304 -9.41 -7.31 19.99
C ASP A 304 -10.26 -7.05 18.76
N TRP A 305 -10.21 -5.81 18.28
CA TRP A 305 -10.90 -5.40 17.08
C TRP A 305 -9.91 -5.14 15.95
N PHE A 306 -10.09 -5.82 14.84
CA PHE A 306 -9.39 -5.51 13.59
C PHE A 306 -10.04 -4.30 12.95
N LEU A 307 -9.27 -3.22 12.81
CA LEU A 307 -9.64 -2.07 12.00
C LEU A 307 -9.04 -2.23 10.61
N TYR A 308 -9.88 -2.44 9.61
CA TYR A 308 -9.42 -2.73 8.25
C TYR A 308 -10.27 -2.04 7.19
N TRP A 309 -9.62 -1.76 6.06
CA TRP A 309 -10.21 -1.02 4.96
C TRP A 309 -10.78 -1.94 3.88
N SER A 310 -11.97 -1.57 3.43
CA SER A 310 -12.70 -2.24 2.36
C SER A 310 -13.02 -1.24 1.24
N ALA A 311 -12.83 -1.67 0.00
CA ALA A 311 -13.00 -0.84 -1.19
C ALA A 311 -13.95 -1.56 -2.14
N ASN A 312 -15.17 -1.04 -2.32
CA ASN A 312 -16.20 -1.68 -3.12
C ASN A 312 -16.79 -0.71 -4.14
N CYS A 313 -17.08 -1.21 -5.33
CA CYS A 313 -17.86 -0.49 -6.33
C CYS A 313 -19.33 -0.54 -5.92
N LEU A 314 -19.98 0.62 -5.80
CA LEU A 314 -21.36 0.74 -5.32
C LEU A 314 -22.30 -0.19 -6.10
N ASP A 315 -23.15 -0.95 -5.39
CA ASP A 315 -24.11 -1.94 -5.93
C ASP A 315 -23.46 -3.12 -6.69
N HIS A 316 -22.13 -3.23 -6.63
CA HIS A 316 -21.33 -4.27 -7.25
C HIS A 316 -20.42 -4.90 -6.20
N ASP A 317 -21.02 -5.35 -5.09
CA ASP A 317 -20.32 -6.15 -4.09
C ASP A 317 -20.21 -7.61 -4.61
N ASN A 318 -19.14 -8.32 -4.23
CA ASN A 318 -18.93 -9.74 -4.55
C ASN A 318 -18.71 -10.13 -6.03
N VAL A 319 -18.27 -9.22 -6.91
CA VAL A 319 -17.99 -9.54 -8.33
C VAL A 319 -16.63 -10.20 -8.53
N ASP A 320 -16.52 -11.13 -9.47
CA ASP A 320 -15.29 -11.83 -9.91
C ASP A 320 -14.87 -11.50 -11.36
N GLU A 321 -15.50 -10.49 -11.97
CA GLU A 321 -15.27 -10.13 -13.36
C GLU A 321 -13.81 -9.77 -13.63
N LYS A 322 -13.19 -10.47 -14.59
CA LYS A 322 -11.83 -10.21 -15.04
C LYS A 322 -11.77 -9.05 -16.03
N TYR A 323 -10.67 -8.30 -15.99
CA TYR A 323 -10.39 -7.24 -16.95
C TYR A 323 -8.92 -7.24 -17.35
N ARG A 324 -8.59 -6.58 -18.46
CA ARG A 324 -7.20 -6.27 -18.81
C ARG A 324 -7.07 -4.84 -19.29
N PHE A 325 -5.95 -4.19 -19.04
CA PHE A 325 -5.65 -2.91 -19.69
C PHE A 325 -5.36 -3.12 -21.18
N LEU A 326 -5.66 -2.11 -22.00
CA LEU A 326 -5.26 -2.11 -23.40
C LEU A 326 -3.73 -2.09 -23.50
N LYS A 327 -3.17 -2.88 -24.43
CA LYS A 327 -1.71 -2.90 -24.67
C LYS A 327 -1.21 -1.51 -25.05
N GLY A 328 -0.08 -1.10 -24.46
CA GLY A 328 0.58 0.18 -24.73
C GLY A 328 0.30 1.30 -23.72
N GLN A 329 -0.60 1.10 -22.76
CA GLN A 329 -0.80 2.08 -21.67
C GLN A 329 0.38 2.08 -20.69
N THR A 330 0.74 3.27 -20.21
CA THR A 330 1.79 3.44 -19.19
C THR A 330 1.36 2.88 -17.83
N LEU A 331 2.32 2.48 -16.99
CA LEU A 331 2.02 2.02 -15.63
C LEU A 331 1.33 3.09 -14.79
N ILE A 332 1.69 4.36 -14.99
CA ILE A 332 1.09 5.51 -14.32
C ILE A 332 -0.40 5.65 -14.69
N SER A 333 -0.74 5.47 -15.97
CA SER A 333 -2.14 5.43 -16.41
C SER A 333 -2.89 4.27 -15.77
N GLN A 334 -2.30 3.08 -15.76
CA GLN A 334 -2.94 1.88 -15.22
C GLN A 334 -3.16 1.98 -13.71
N SER A 335 -2.17 2.46 -12.94
CA SER A 335 -2.28 2.58 -11.48
C SER A 335 -3.24 3.69 -11.03
N ARG A 336 -3.48 4.71 -11.88
CA ARG A 336 -4.45 5.79 -11.63
C ARG A 336 -5.82 5.54 -12.25
N ALA A 337 -6.08 4.33 -12.73
CA ALA A 337 -7.35 3.98 -13.37
C ALA A 337 -8.51 3.97 -12.36
N ASN A 338 -9.63 4.59 -12.71
CA ASN A 338 -10.87 4.44 -11.95
C ASN A 338 -11.58 3.14 -12.38
N LEU A 339 -11.20 2.03 -11.77
CA LEU A 339 -11.70 0.70 -12.12
C LEU A 339 -13.21 0.52 -11.92
N CYS A 340 -13.82 1.12 -10.89
CA CYS A 340 -15.27 1.03 -10.69
C CYS A 340 -16.05 1.70 -11.82
N LYS A 341 -15.57 2.86 -12.29
CA LYS A 341 -16.17 3.53 -13.46
C LYS A 341 -15.92 2.73 -14.74
N LEU A 342 -14.71 2.22 -14.93
CA LEU A 342 -14.31 1.55 -16.16
C LEU A 342 -14.94 0.16 -16.35
N ARG A 343 -15.17 -0.57 -15.25
CA ARG A 343 -15.78 -1.91 -15.24
C ARG A 343 -17.29 -1.86 -15.10
N PHE A 344 -17.80 -1.07 -14.15
CA PHE A 344 -19.20 -1.13 -13.73
C PHE A 344 -19.97 0.17 -13.93
N ASN A 345 -19.33 1.23 -14.45
CA ASN A 345 -19.89 2.59 -14.46
C ASN A 345 -20.39 3.03 -13.06
N ALA A 346 -19.69 2.60 -12.01
CA ALA A 346 -20.07 2.79 -10.61
C ALA A 346 -19.06 3.67 -9.86
N THR A 347 -19.49 4.20 -8.71
CA THR A 347 -18.63 4.96 -7.80
C THR A 347 -17.90 4.02 -6.84
N LEU A 348 -16.61 4.27 -6.59
CA LEU A 348 -15.84 3.59 -5.54
C LEU A 348 -16.27 4.09 -4.15
N SER A 349 -16.66 3.18 -3.29
CA SER A 349 -16.92 3.39 -1.86
C SER A 349 -15.81 2.75 -1.03
N THR A 350 -15.12 3.56 -0.23
CA THR A 350 -14.09 3.09 0.71
C THR A 350 -14.67 3.19 2.12
N LYS A 351 -14.67 2.06 2.84
CA LYS A 351 -15.18 1.96 4.22
C LYS A 351 -14.08 1.46 5.13
N LEU A 352 -14.06 2.00 6.36
CA LEU A 352 -13.29 1.44 7.46
C LEU A 352 -14.24 0.62 8.31
N PHE A 353 -13.90 -0.65 8.48
CA PHE A 353 -14.63 -1.58 9.33
C PHE A 353 -13.85 -1.83 10.62
N ALA A 354 -14.60 -1.95 11.71
CA ALA A 354 -14.13 -2.48 12.98
C ALA A 354 -14.79 -3.85 13.19
N MET A 355 -13.97 -4.90 13.28
CA MET A 355 -14.45 -6.29 13.37
C MET A 355 -13.82 -7.00 14.57
N SER A 356 -14.62 -7.75 15.30
CA SER A 356 -14.18 -8.64 16.39
C SER A 356 -14.93 -9.97 16.29
N GLN A 357 -14.61 -10.98 17.11
CA GLN A 357 -15.40 -12.22 17.12
C GLN A 357 -16.88 -11.98 17.51
N HIS A 358 -17.14 -10.93 18.29
CA HIS A 358 -18.48 -10.58 18.77
C HIS A 358 -19.29 -9.77 17.74
N VAL A 359 -18.63 -9.25 16.70
CA VAL A 359 -19.27 -8.51 15.61
C VAL A 359 -18.82 -9.10 14.29
N GLY A 360 -19.62 -10.04 13.79
CA GLY A 360 -19.31 -10.89 12.64
C GLY A 360 -18.94 -10.11 11.36
N PRO A 361 -18.25 -10.77 10.42
CA PRO A 361 -17.75 -10.14 9.19
C PRO A 361 -18.89 -9.50 8.36
N PRO A 362 -18.67 -8.31 7.78
CA PRO A 362 -17.43 -7.53 7.73
C PRO A 362 -17.18 -6.65 8.97
N GLY A 363 -17.96 -6.78 10.04
CA GLY A 363 -17.88 -5.90 11.20
C GLY A 363 -18.73 -4.63 11.06
N GLN A 364 -18.50 -3.67 11.95
CA GLN A 364 -19.20 -2.39 12.00
C GLN A 364 -18.45 -1.33 11.19
N SER A 365 -19.12 -0.66 10.24
CA SER A 365 -18.54 0.48 9.53
C SER A 365 -18.47 1.69 10.45
N ILE A 366 -17.24 2.20 10.67
CA ILE A 366 -16.99 3.42 11.46
C ILE A 366 -16.69 4.63 10.58
N TYR A 367 -16.24 4.41 9.34
CA TYR A 367 -16.10 5.45 8.33
C TYR A 367 -16.61 4.96 6.96
N ASN A 368 -17.19 5.87 6.17
CA ASN A 368 -17.66 5.61 4.81
C ASN A 368 -17.44 6.86 3.95
N SER A 369 -16.63 6.72 2.90
CA SER A 369 -16.28 7.83 2.01
C SER A 369 -17.47 8.55 1.38
N LEU A 370 -18.57 7.85 1.10
CA LEU A 370 -19.77 8.45 0.52
C LEU A 370 -20.46 9.42 1.47
N ASN A 371 -20.45 9.12 2.78
CA ASN A 371 -21.07 9.96 3.81
C ASN A 371 -20.26 11.23 4.08
N TYR A 372 -18.92 11.13 4.02
CA TYR A 372 -18.02 12.24 4.32
C TYR A 372 -17.65 13.08 3.10
N ARG A 373 -17.97 12.62 1.89
CA ARG A 373 -17.63 13.30 0.63
C ARG A 373 -18.02 14.79 0.60
N ALA A 374 -19.22 15.13 1.04
CA ALA A 374 -19.68 16.53 1.04
C ALA A 374 -18.86 17.40 2.00
N LEU A 375 -18.44 16.85 3.15
CA LEU A 375 -17.60 17.54 4.13
C LEU A 375 -16.19 17.74 3.60
N GLU A 376 -15.57 16.69 3.05
CA GLU A 376 -14.23 16.72 2.48
C GLU A 376 -14.12 17.74 1.33
N LEU A 377 -15.14 17.80 0.46
CA LEU A 377 -15.11 18.64 -0.74
C LEU A 377 -15.65 20.06 -0.52
N ASN A 378 -16.26 20.37 0.63
CA ASN A 378 -16.95 21.65 0.88
C ASN A 378 -16.06 22.89 0.64
N ASN A 379 -14.76 22.77 0.95
CA ASN A 379 -13.76 23.85 0.77
C ASN A 379 -12.77 23.56 -0.36
N SER A 380 -13.01 22.52 -1.16
CA SER A 380 -12.16 22.17 -2.28
C SER A 380 -12.52 23.05 -3.49
N ILE A 381 -11.53 23.67 -4.11
CA ILE A 381 -11.78 24.40 -5.35
C ILE A 381 -12.10 23.36 -6.43
N GLY A 382 -13.22 23.52 -7.13
CA GLY A 382 -13.66 22.55 -8.15
C GLY A 382 -12.56 22.22 -9.15
N MET A 383 -12.29 20.92 -9.35
CA MET A 383 -11.13 20.37 -10.05
C MET A 383 -10.94 20.98 -11.45
N LYS A 384 -12.00 21.04 -12.28
CA LYS A 384 -11.94 21.65 -13.62
C LYS A 384 -11.58 23.14 -13.59
N LYS A 385 -11.95 23.86 -12.53
CA LYS A 385 -11.64 25.28 -12.37
C LYS A 385 -10.17 25.48 -11.99
N LEU A 386 -9.59 24.59 -11.18
CA LEU A 386 -8.16 24.58 -10.89
C LEU A 386 -7.34 24.16 -12.10
N THR A 387 -7.68 23.05 -12.73
CA THR A 387 -7.01 22.54 -13.95
C THR A 387 -7.06 23.56 -15.07
N GLY A 388 -8.23 24.15 -15.34
CA GLY A 388 -8.38 25.19 -16.38
C GLY A 388 -7.60 26.47 -16.05
N LYS A 389 -7.57 26.90 -14.79
CA LYS A 389 -6.72 28.04 -14.38
C LYS A 389 -5.23 27.74 -14.55
N TYR A 390 -4.79 26.55 -14.14
CA TYR A 390 -3.38 26.16 -14.20
C TYR A 390 -2.91 26.04 -15.66
N LEU A 391 -3.70 25.36 -16.50
CA LEU A 391 -3.42 25.24 -17.93
C LEU A 391 -3.39 26.62 -18.62
N ASN A 392 -4.30 27.53 -18.26
CA ASN A 392 -4.31 28.89 -18.81
C ASN A 392 -3.09 29.73 -18.40
N VAL A 393 -2.54 29.50 -17.20
CA VAL A 393 -1.31 30.17 -16.74
C VAL A 393 -0.09 29.61 -17.49
N VAL A 394 0.03 28.28 -17.58
CA VAL A 394 1.13 27.62 -18.30
C VAL A 394 1.08 27.92 -19.81
N SER A 395 -0.11 28.08 -20.39
CA SER A 395 -0.25 28.45 -21.81
C SER A 395 0.10 29.92 -22.10
N ASN A 396 0.03 30.81 -21.10
CA ASN A 396 0.39 32.23 -21.27
C ASN A 396 1.90 32.49 -21.13
N ASP A 397 2.66 31.60 -20.48
CA ASP A 397 4.12 31.71 -20.38
C ASP A 397 4.86 31.08 -21.58
N ASN A 398 4.15 30.38 -22.47
CA ASN A 398 4.73 29.64 -23.61
C ASN A 398 4.74 30.42 -24.95
N GLU A 399 4.59 31.74 -24.95
CA GLU A 399 4.82 32.56 -26.17
C GLU A 399 6.26 33.08 -26.32
N GLY A 400 7.20 32.65 -25.48
CA GLY A 400 8.61 32.96 -25.64
C GLY A 400 9.54 31.93 -25.01
N ASP A 401 10.33 31.29 -25.88
CA ASP A 401 11.51 30.46 -25.58
C ASP A 401 11.28 28.96 -25.25
N ASN A 402 11.47 28.13 -26.29
CA ASN A 402 11.53 26.67 -26.20
C ASN A 402 12.87 26.22 -25.59
N THR A 403 13.11 26.51 -24.32
CA THR A 403 14.13 25.83 -23.51
C THR A 403 13.47 25.30 -22.24
N MET A 404 13.14 24.00 -22.25
CA MET A 404 12.55 23.30 -21.10
C MET A 404 13.55 23.32 -19.93
N VAL A 405 13.29 24.17 -18.94
CA VAL A 405 13.90 24.10 -17.61
C VAL A 405 13.25 22.93 -16.87
N ASN A 406 13.87 21.76 -16.95
CA ASN A 406 13.54 20.63 -16.08
C ASN A 406 14.21 20.86 -14.72
N GLY A 407 13.46 21.42 -13.77
CA GLY A 407 13.79 21.45 -12.35
C GLY A 407 12.52 21.23 -11.52
N PRO A 408 12.61 20.80 -10.25
CA PRO A 408 11.43 20.64 -9.41
C PRO A 408 10.81 22.01 -9.13
N ILE A 409 9.65 22.29 -9.72
CA ILE A 409 8.84 23.45 -9.36
C ILE A 409 8.13 23.11 -8.05
N VAL A 410 8.73 23.50 -6.92
CA VAL A 410 8.04 23.58 -5.64
C VAL A 410 6.89 24.58 -5.83
N ALA A 411 5.65 24.12 -5.73
CA ALA A 411 4.48 25.00 -5.77
C ALA A 411 4.52 25.92 -4.53
N GLN A 412 5.07 27.12 -4.69
CA GLN A 412 4.91 28.18 -3.71
C GLN A 412 3.45 28.63 -3.75
N HIS A 413 2.63 28.17 -2.82
CA HIS A 413 1.44 28.93 -2.46
C HIS A 413 1.90 30.29 -1.93
N PRO A 414 1.26 31.41 -2.33
CA PRO A 414 1.63 32.71 -1.81
C PRO A 414 1.49 32.68 -0.29
N PRO A 415 2.50 33.15 0.46
CA PRO A 415 2.41 33.19 1.91
C PRO A 415 1.22 34.06 2.31
N THR A 416 0.43 33.57 3.26
CA THR A 416 -0.48 34.41 4.04
C THR A 416 0.27 35.66 4.52
N PRO A 417 -0.33 36.86 4.42
CA PRO A 417 0.40 38.10 4.69
C PRO A 417 0.74 38.17 6.19
N GLY A 418 2.01 38.06 6.55
CA GLY A 418 2.40 38.25 7.94
C GLY A 418 3.81 37.88 8.40
N VAL A 419 4.71 37.31 7.59
CA VAL A 419 6.07 36.96 8.05
C VAL A 419 7.13 37.53 7.12
N SER A 420 8.03 38.32 7.70
CA SER A 420 9.04 39.13 7.01
C SER A 420 10.12 38.29 6.33
N GLN A 421 10.29 38.49 5.02
CA GLN A 421 11.44 38.03 4.24
C GLN A 421 12.72 38.76 4.68
N LYS A 422 13.68 38.04 5.27
CA LYS A 422 15.11 38.33 5.10
C LYS A 422 15.89 37.02 5.10
N ASN A 423 16.59 36.80 3.98
CA ASN A 423 17.60 35.78 3.67
C ASN A 423 17.14 34.67 2.72
N LEU A 424 16.94 35.03 1.44
CA LEU A 424 16.96 34.08 0.33
C LEU A 424 17.62 34.71 -0.91
N HIS A 425 18.91 35.01 -0.81
CA HIS A 425 19.74 35.32 -1.97
C HIS A 425 21.08 34.64 -1.79
N ASN A 426 21.18 33.39 -2.24
CA ASN A 426 22.43 32.71 -2.60
C ASN A 426 22.25 31.43 -3.44
N PHE A 427 21.05 31.09 -3.92
CA PHE A 427 20.78 29.84 -4.65
C PHE A 427 20.41 30.05 -6.13
N LEU A 428 21.17 30.86 -6.86
CA LEU A 428 21.06 30.92 -8.31
C LEU A 428 22.46 31.15 -8.89
N ASN A 429 23.23 30.08 -9.08
CA ASN A 429 24.20 29.93 -10.18
C ASN A 429 25.05 28.67 -9.95
N GLN A 430 24.59 27.55 -10.48
CA GLN A 430 25.39 26.51 -11.13
C GLN A 430 24.46 25.33 -11.41
N GLU A 431 24.17 25.06 -12.68
CA GLU A 431 23.97 23.69 -13.20
C GLU A 431 23.65 23.73 -14.70
N ASN A 432 24.61 23.24 -15.49
CA ASN A 432 24.39 22.70 -16.83
C ASN A 432 24.80 21.23 -16.74
N GLY A 433 23.83 20.35 -16.49
CA GLY A 433 23.98 18.89 -16.50
C GLY A 433 22.77 18.26 -17.18
N GLN A 434 23.02 17.35 -18.13
CA GLN A 434 21.98 16.67 -18.91
C GLN A 434 21.10 15.78 -18.03
N LEU A 435 19.81 16.10 -17.97
CA LEU A 435 18.78 15.31 -17.27
C LEU A 435 18.24 14.22 -18.21
N VAL A 436 18.36 12.96 -17.78
CA VAL A 436 17.82 11.77 -18.46
C VAL A 436 16.42 11.46 -17.94
N ASP A 437 15.53 11.17 -18.88
CA ASP A 437 14.10 10.84 -18.70
C ASP A 437 13.91 9.40 -18.16
N GLU A 438 13.42 9.26 -16.94
CA GLU A 438 13.20 7.98 -16.24
C GLU A 438 11.71 7.71 -15.99
N GLN A 439 11.11 7.02 -16.96
CA GLN A 439 9.84 6.31 -16.86
C GLN A 439 10.13 4.89 -16.31
N GLY A 440 9.82 4.66 -15.04
CA GLY A 440 9.63 3.32 -14.43
C GLY A 440 10.87 2.40 -14.40
N ASP A 441 11.59 2.40 -13.27
CA ASP A 441 12.78 1.57 -13.01
C ASP A 441 12.51 0.07 -12.81
N TYR A 442 11.81 -0.56 -13.74
CA TYR A 442 11.72 -2.02 -13.81
C TYR A 442 12.22 -2.65 -15.11
N PHE A 443 12.52 -1.93 -16.20
CA PHE A 443 13.01 -2.61 -17.42
C PHE A 443 14.02 -1.82 -18.27
N ILE A 444 15.03 -2.55 -18.75
CA ILE A 444 16.11 -2.11 -19.65
C ILE A 444 15.54 -1.66 -21.01
N LYS A 445 15.94 -0.47 -21.48
CA LYS A 445 15.68 0.04 -22.84
C LYS A 445 16.36 -0.85 -23.89
N LYS A 446 15.61 -1.31 -24.89
CA LYS A 446 16.16 -1.92 -26.12
C LYS A 446 16.85 -0.83 -26.95
N ASN A 447 18.17 -0.89 -27.08
CA ASN A 447 18.88 -0.11 -28.10
C ASN A 447 18.66 -0.74 -29.48
N ASN A 448 18.09 0.04 -30.40
CA ASN A 448 18.10 -0.26 -31.82
C ASN A 448 19.51 0.03 -32.36
N GLU A 449 20.28 -1.02 -32.67
CA GLU A 449 21.54 -0.87 -33.39
C GLU A 449 21.30 -0.35 -34.81
N LYS A 450 21.73 0.90 -35.07
CA LYS A 450 22.14 1.32 -36.41
C LYS A 450 23.54 0.78 -36.65
N LYS A 451 23.69 0.00 -37.72
CA LYS A 451 24.98 -0.38 -38.29
C LYS A 451 25.75 0.86 -38.71
N ASP A 452 26.90 1.10 -38.10
CA ASP A 452 27.97 1.86 -38.73
C ASP A 452 29.30 1.11 -38.58
N THR A 453 29.88 0.83 -39.73
CA THR A 453 31.20 0.22 -39.98
C THR A 453 32.33 1.16 -39.57
N ILE A 454 33.42 0.58 -39.04
CA ILE A 454 34.87 0.96 -39.03
C ILE A 454 35.41 0.37 -37.70
N GLY A 455 36.33 -0.59 -37.66
CA GLY A 455 37.71 -0.58 -38.12
C GLY A 455 38.55 -1.24 -37.01
N SER A 456 39.17 -2.37 -37.33
CA SER A 456 39.95 -3.27 -36.47
C SER A 456 40.92 -2.63 -35.48
N LEU A 457 41.08 -3.24 -34.29
CA LEU A 457 42.38 -3.52 -33.66
C LEU A 457 42.23 -4.61 -32.57
N ASN A 458 43.01 -5.68 -32.75
CA ASN A 458 43.13 -6.86 -31.88
C ASN A 458 43.90 -6.55 -30.59
N LEU A 459 43.51 -7.18 -29.47
CA LEU A 459 44.48 -7.84 -28.59
C LEU A 459 43.81 -8.99 -27.83
N ASN A 460 44.41 -10.18 -27.99
CA ASN A 460 44.01 -11.45 -27.40
C ASN A 460 44.20 -11.46 -25.88
N ASN A 461 43.32 -12.17 -25.17
CA ASN A 461 43.75 -13.29 -24.33
C ASN A 461 42.57 -14.18 -23.95
N ASP A 462 42.79 -15.47 -24.16
CA ASP A 462 41.89 -16.59 -24.00
C ASP A 462 41.37 -16.73 -22.56
N LEU A 463 40.08 -17.09 -22.43
CA LEU A 463 39.60 -18.10 -21.50
C LEU A 463 38.22 -18.60 -21.96
N SER A 464 38.19 -19.89 -22.27
CA SER A 464 37.10 -20.63 -22.91
C SER A 464 35.88 -20.82 -22.00
N TYR A 465 34.70 -20.43 -22.47
CA TYR A 465 33.43 -20.98 -22.02
C TYR A 465 32.58 -21.39 -23.23
N THR A 466 32.10 -22.62 -23.19
CA THR A 466 31.26 -23.27 -24.18
C THR A 466 29.91 -22.57 -24.29
N ALA A 467 29.72 -21.78 -25.35
CA ALA A 467 28.45 -21.17 -25.71
C ALA A 467 27.45 -22.25 -26.18
N SER A 468 26.48 -22.58 -25.35
CA SER A 468 25.22 -23.18 -25.81
C SER A 468 24.25 -22.04 -26.11
N ASN A 469 24.22 -21.62 -27.38
CA ASN A 469 23.22 -20.69 -27.90
C ASN A 469 21.83 -21.34 -27.83
N LYS A 470 21.09 -21.07 -26.75
CA LYS A 470 19.63 -21.12 -26.75
C LYS A 470 19.13 -19.68 -26.74
N GLN A 471 18.51 -19.27 -27.85
CA GLN A 471 17.69 -18.06 -27.91
C GLN A 471 16.61 -18.18 -26.83
N ILE A 472 16.67 -17.31 -25.82
CA ILE A 472 15.67 -17.20 -24.75
C ILE A 472 14.60 -16.23 -25.25
N SER A 473 13.38 -16.74 -25.38
CA SER A 473 12.18 -16.01 -25.73
C SER A 473 11.75 -15.10 -24.58
N ASN A 474 11.60 -13.80 -24.85
CA ASN A 474 10.77 -12.90 -24.04
C ASN A 474 9.29 -13.10 -24.43
N GLU A 475 8.80 -14.31 -24.22
CA GLU A 475 7.38 -14.62 -24.30
C GLU A 475 6.84 -14.67 -22.87
N PHE A 476 6.06 -13.63 -22.53
CA PHE A 476 4.94 -13.79 -21.59
C PHE A 476 4.16 -15.06 -21.98
N PRO A 477 3.56 -15.80 -21.04
CA PRO A 477 2.88 -17.06 -21.33
C PRO A 477 2.05 -16.92 -22.61
N SER A 478 2.45 -17.69 -23.61
CA SER A 478 1.96 -17.59 -24.98
C SER A 478 0.43 -17.70 -25.01
N ASP A 479 -0.19 -17.12 -26.03
CA ASP A 479 -1.62 -17.15 -26.36
C ASP A 479 -2.23 -18.58 -26.55
N MET A 480 -1.55 -19.63 -26.08
CA MET A 480 -1.90 -21.04 -26.28
C MET A 480 -2.75 -21.65 -25.14
N GLU A 481 -2.79 -21.06 -23.94
CA GLU A 481 -3.63 -21.56 -22.82
C GLU A 481 -5.08 -21.04 -22.82
N TRP A 482 -5.44 -20.11 -23.71
CA TRP A 482 -6.78 -19.49 -23.75
C TRP A 482 -7.60 -19.85 -24.99
N ASN A 483 -7.13 -20.77 -25.84
CA ASN A 483 -7.82 -21.18 -27.07
C ASN A 483 -8.64 -22.48 -26.95
N ASN A 484 -8.79 -23.06 -25.76
CA ASN A 484 -9.57 -24.30 -25.59
C ASN A 484 -10.71 -24.15 -24.58
N PRO A 485 -11.99 -24.03 -25.02
CA PRO A 485 -13.15 -23.90 -24.13
C PRO A 485 -13.45 -25.15 -23.29
N ASN A 486 -12.78 -26.27 -23.53
CA ASN A 486 -13.01 -27.57 -22.86
C ASN A 486 -11.84 -28.03 -21.98
N ALA A 487 -10.91 -27.16 -21.59
CA ALA A 487 -9.80 -27.51 -20.70
C ALA A 487 -10.15 -27.46 -19.19
N TRP A 488 -11.42 -27.17 -18.86
CA TRP A 488 -11.90 -26.96 -17.49
C TRP A 488 -12.99 -27.95 -17.08
N ASP A 489 -13.14 -29.04 -17.83
CA ASP A 489 -14.16 -30.07 -17.60
C ASP A 489 -13.54 -31.46 -17.85
N ASP A 490 -12.52 -31.78 -17.04
CA ASP A 490 -12.14 -33.15 -16.68
C ASP A 490 -10.94 -33.12 -15.71
N ASN A 491 -11.24 -33.16 -14.42
CA ASN A 491 -10.46 -33.99 -13.51
C ASN A 491 -11.39 -34.48 -12.41
N GLN A 492 -11.78 -35.74 -12.61
CA GLN A 492 -12.57 -36.56 -11.72
C GLN A 492 -12.09 -36.45 -10.27
N MET A 493 -13.00 -36.02 -9.42
CA MET A 493 -13.11 -36.54 -8.06
C MET A 493 -13.17 -38.06 -8.16
N ASP A 494 -12.22 -38.76 -7.54
CA ASP A 494 -12.47 -40.00 -6.83
C ASP A 494 -11.24 -40.42 -6.00
N LYS A 495 -11.38 -40.34 -4.67
CA LYS A 495 -11.10 -41.43 -3.72
C LYS A 495 -11.41 -40.99 -2.29
N GLN A 496 -12.69 -41.14 -1.97
CA GLN A 496 -13.23 -41.83 -0.79
C GLN A 496 -12.23 -42.20 0.33
N TYR A 497 -12.41 -41.60 1.50
CA TYR A 497 -12.32 -42.31 2.77
C TYR A 497 -13.58 -42.04 3.59
N ASP A 498 -14.29 -43.11 3.88
CA ASP A 498 -15.54 -43.17 4.62
C ASP A 498 -15.37 -42.70 6.08
N MET A 499 -16.36 -41.96 6.58
CA MET A 499 -16.81 -42.15 7.96
C MET A 499 -18.31 -41.89 8.04
N ALA A 500 -19.04 -42.96 8.32
CA ALA A 500 -20.50 -43.04 8.32
C ALA A 500 -21.08 -42.98 9.75
N TYR A 501 -22.35 -42.57 9.80
CA TYR A 501 -23.35 -42.62 10.88
C TYR A 501 -23.24 -41.54 11.98
N SER A 502 -24.32 -40.92 12.48
CA SER A 502 -25.76 -41.22 12.40
C SER A 502 -26.61 -39.94 12.57
N GLU A 503 -27.68 -39.84 11.79
CA GLU A 503 -28.84 -39.00 12.11
C GLU A 503 -29.42 -39.38 13.48
N ARG A 504 -29.74 -38.38 14.29
CA ARG A 504 -30.79 -38.45 15.32
C ARG A 504 -31.40 -37.08 15.49
N ASP A 505 -32.67 -37.00 15.09
CA ASP A 505 -33.59 -35.93 15.37
C ASP A 505 -33.68 -35.64 16.88
N ALA A 506 -33.73 -34.36 17.22
CA ALA A 506 -34.35 -33.87 18.45
C ALA A 506 -34.85 -32.43 18.21
N ASP A 507 -36.16 -32.33 18.05
CA ASP A 507 -36.95 -31.10 18.08
C ASP A 507 -36.61 -30.25 19.32
N PHE A 508 -36.46 -28.93 19.16
CA PHE A 508 -36.82 -27.98 20.22
C PHE A 508 -37.38 -26.68 19.65
N GLU A 509 -38.58 -26.37 20.14
CA GLU A 509 -39.50 -25.31 19.76
C GLU A 509 -38.93 -23.90 19.97
N SER A 510 -39.28 -22.98 19.05
CA SER A 510 -39.07 -21.54 19.21
C SER A 510 -40.23 -20.90 20.01
N PRO A 511 -39.99 -20.02 21.01
CA PRO A 511 -41.03 -19.13 21.54
C PRO A 511 -41.00 -17.74 20.87
N PRO A 512 -42.09 -16.95 20.98
CA PRO A 512 -42.52 -16.02 19.94
C PRO A 512 -41.98 -14.60 20.07
N ARG A 513 -41.77 -13.95 18.92
CA ARG A 513 -41.58 -12.51 18.77
C ARG A 513 -42.87 -11.77 19.14
N MET A 514 -42.84 -10.92 20.17
CA MET A 514 -43.82 -9.83 20.35
C MET A 514 -43.27 -8.57 19.67
N GLU A 515 -44.01 -8.10 18.69
CA GLU A 515 -43.81 -6.82 17.99
C GLU A 515 -44.29 -5.66 18.87
N ASP A 516 -43.52 -4.56 18.91
CA ASP A 516 -44.02 -3.27 19.38
C ASP A 516 -43.84 -2.22 18.27
N ASN A 517 -44.91 -2.00 17.50
CA ASN A 517 -44.95 -1.22 16.26
C ASN A 517 -45.04 0.31 16.48
N GLU A 518 -45.08 0.79 17.73
CA GLU A 518 -45.27 2.22 18.03
C GLU A 518 -43.98 3.06 18.06
N THR A 519 -42.83 2.49 18.46
CA THR A 519 -41.53 3.19 18.49
C THR A 519 -40.94 3.39 17.09
N ARG A 520 -41.22 2.47 16.16
CA ARG A 520 -40.75 2.56 14.77
C ARG A 520 -41.40 3.74 14.02
N ASN A 521 -42.69 4.01 14.25
CA ASN A 521 -43.41 5.08 13.55
C ASN A 521 -43.01 6.51 13.99
N LYS A 522 -42.54 6.70 15.23
CA LYS A 522 -42.00 8.01 15.68
C LYS A 522 -40.65 8.33 15.04
N LEU A 523 -39.77 7.33 14.88
CA LEU A 523 -38.45 7.52 14.24
C LEU A 523 -38.57 7.84 12.74
N PHE A 524 -39.53 7.22 12.03
CA PHE A 524 -39.78 7.50 10.61
C PHE A 524 -40.47 8.85 10.36
N GLY A 525 -41.20 9.39 11.35
CA GLY A 525 -41.83 10.72 11.28
C GLY A 525 -40.83 11.89 11.28
N GLU A 526 -39.75 11.78 12.05
CA GLU A 526 -38.72 12.82 12.14
C GLU A 526 -37.78 12.84 10.93
N ILE A 527 -37.47 11.66 10.36
CA ILE A 527 -36.69 11.53 9.12
C ILE A 527 -37.45 12.16 7.93
N ARG A 528 -38.78 12.04 7.89
CA ARG A 528 -39.62 12.62 6.82
C ARG A 528 -39.70 14.15 6.88
N LYS A 529 -39.65 14.75 8.07
CA LYS A 529 -39.61 16.22 8.24
C LYS A 529 -38.25 16.81 7.84
N LYS A 530 -37.12 16.14 8.12
CA LYS A 530 -35.79 16.57 7.63
C LYS A 530 -35.65 16.46 6.11
N ARG A 531 -36.31 15.47 5.48
CA ARG A 531 -36.31 15.30 4.01
C ARG A 531 -37.09 16.38 3.27
N ASN A 532 -38.21 16.87 3.82
CA ASN A 532 -39.02 17.92 3.18
C ASN A 532 -38.36 19.32 3.22
N ASN A 533 -37.57 19.64 4.25
CA ASN A 533 -36.84 20.92 4.28
C ASN A 533 -35.71 20.98 3.24
N ASN A 534 -35.08 19.85 2.91
CA ASN A 534 -34.07 19.79 1.85
C ASN A 534 -34.65 19.84 0.42
N VAL A 535 -35.92 19.46 0.23
CA VAL A 535 -36.57 19.54 -1.10
C VAL A 535 -37.01 20.97 -1.43
N ASN A 536 -37.36 21.79 -0.44
CA ASN A 536 -37.75 23.18 -0.67
C ASN A 536 -36.56 24.11 -0.95
N ASN A 537 -35.36 23.81 -0.47
CA ASN A 537 -34.15 24.55 -0.86
C ASN A 537 -33.62 24.22 -2.27
N LYS A 538 -34.11 23.14 -2.90
CA LYS A 538 -33.75 22.77 -4.29
C LYS A 538 -34.57 23.47 -5.37
N LYS A 539 -35.61 24.24 -5.02
CA LYS A 539 -36.51 24.89 -6.01
C LYS A 539 -36.17 26.35 -6.36
N ASN A 540 -35.20 26.99 -5.70
CA ASN A 540 -34.89 28.40 -5.93
C ASN A 540 -33.57 28.71 -6.66
N ASN A 541 -32.88 27.71 -7.23
CA ASN A 541 -31.64 27.93 -8.00
C ASN A 541 -31.72 27.40 -9.44
N ASN A 542 -32.85 27.62 -10.12
CA ASN A 542 -32.89 27.52 -11.58
C ASN A 542 -32.51 28.87 -12.19
N ASN A 543 -31.22 29.09 -12.41
CA ASN A 543 -30.72 29.98 -13.45
C ASN A 543 -29.32 29.54 -13.91
N ASN A 544 -29.31 28.92 -15.09
CA ASN A 544 -28.25 28.83 -16.09
C ASN A 544 -26.79 28.62 -15.67
N GLY A 545 -26.34 27.38 -15.83
CA GLY A 545 -24.95 26.99 -16.02
C GLY A 545 -24.86 25.47 -15.99
N TYR A 546 -24.45 24.86 -17.11
CA TYR A 546 -24.24 23.41 -17.26
C TYR A 546 -23.15 22.93 -16.28
N TYR A 547 -23.53 22.65 -15.03
CA TYR A 547 -22.69 22.00 -14.04
C TYR A 547 -22.89 20.48 -14.18
N ASN A 548 -22.01 19.82 -14.93
CA ASN A 548 -21.96 18.35 -14.92
C ASN A 548 -21.50 17.88 -13.53
N GLU A 549 -22.43 17.34 -12.75
CA GLU A 549 -22.18 16.61 -11.49
C GLU A 549 -21.27 15.36 -11.71
N ASP A 550 -21.08 14.91 -12.96
CA ASP A 550 -20.32 13.71 -13.34
C ASP A 550 -18.79 13.77 -13.16
N ALA A 551 -18.23 14.95 -12.86
CA ALA A 551 -16.77 15.10 -12.70
C ALA A 551 -16.27 14.76 -11.28
N GLU A 552 -17.16 14.68 -10.30
CA GLU A 552 -16.79 14.50 -8.89
C GLU A 552 -17.04 13.06 -8.37
N THR A 553 -17.74 12.23 -9.15
CA THR A 553 -18.34 10.96 -8.70
C THR A 553 -17.42 9.74 -8.72
N GLY A 554 -16.11 9.92 -8.88
CA GLY A 554 -15.21 8.78 -9.09
C GLY A 554 -13.77 9.01 -8.70
N ILE A 555 -13.47 9.86 -7.72
CA ILE A 555 -12.09 10.03 -7.28
C ILE A 555 -11.77 8.92 -6.26
N PRO A 556 -10.87 7.97 -6.59
CA PRO A 556 -10.50 6.93 -5.64
C PRO A 556 -9.82 7.56 -4.43
N ARG A 557 -10.23 7.13 -3.24
CA ARG A 557 -9.60 7.52 -1.98
C ARG A 557 -8.67 6.41 -1.55
N GLN A 558 -7.47 6.77 -1.17
CA GLN A 558 -6.53 5.87 -0.51
C GLN A 558 -6.26 6.42 0.90
N PRO A 559 -6.86 5.80 1.92
CA PRO A 559 -6.40 5.96 3.29
C PRO A 559 -5.13 5.14 3.59
N PRO A 560 -4.25 5.58 4.50
CA PRO A 560 -3.25 4.71 5.12
C PRO A 560 -3.86 3.92 6.29
N THR A 561 -3.05 3.08 6.94
CA THR A 561 -3.41 2.28 8.14
C THR A 561 -4.03 3.14 9.25
N GLY A 562 -3.49 4.34 9.48
CA GLY A 562 -3.83 5.19 10.62
C GLY A 562 -3.02 4.87 11.88
N LEU A 563 -3.38 5.51 12.99
CA LEU A 563 -2.69 5.46 14.28
C LEU A 563 -3.70 5.58 15.43
N LEU A 564 -3.53 4.78 16.48
CA LEU A 564 -4.23 4.88 17.74
C LEU A 564 -3.45 5.73 18.74
N LEU A 565 -4.10 6.74 19.31
CA LEU A 565 -3.53 7.63 20.34
C LEU A 565 -4.45 7.71 21.56
N PRO A 566 -3.90 7.96 22.77
CA PRO A 566 -4.72 8.29 23.92
C PRO A 566 -5.71 9.42 23.62
N SER A 567 -6.96 9.27 24.08
CA SER A 567 -7.98 10.27 23.76
C SER A 567 -7.75 11.61 24.44
N LEU A 568 -7.98 12.71 23.70
CA LEU A 568 -7.99 14.06 24.30
C LEU A 568 -9.17 14.27 25.25
N LEU A 569 -10.28 13.56 25.01
CA LEU A 569 -11.53 13.69 25.75
C LEU A 569 -11.63 12.58 26.80
N LYS A 570 -11.04 12.83 27.96
CA LYS A 570 -11.07 11.88 29.09
C LYS A 570 -12.49 11.69 29.61
N ASN A 571 -12.87 10.45 29.83
CA ASN A 571 -14.06 10.05 30.59
C ASN A 571 -13.59 9.31 31.85
N ASN A 572 -14.07 9.71 33.03
CA ASN A 572 -13.59 9.14 34.30
C ASN A 572 -14.02 7.67 34.50
N ASN A 573 -15.04 7.20 33.75
CA ASN A 573 -15.62 5.88 33.96
C ASN A 573 -15.31 4.88 32.83
N ARG A 574 -14.69 5.33 31.72
CA ARG A 574 -14.46 4.52 30.52
C ARG A 574 -13.16 4.91 29.85
N VAL A 575 -12.45 3.91 29.34
CA VAL A 575 -11.24 4.12 28.53
C VAL A 575 -11.67 4.41 27.10
N SER A 576 -11.14 5.48 26.54
CA SER A 576 -11.35 5.86 25.15
C SER A 576 -10.05 6.16 24.47
N ILE A 577 -9.99 5.86 23.18
CA ILE A 577 -8.82 6.05 22.33
C ILE A 577 -9.22 6.91 21.13
N ASP A 578 -8.31 7.71 20.62
CA ASP A 578 -8.52 8.45 19.38
C ASP A 578 -7.83 7.69 18.24
N PHE A 579 -8.60 7.31 17.22
CA PHE A 579 -8.08 6.81 15.96
C PHE A 579 -7.88 7.96 14.98
N ILE A 580 -6.64 8.14 14.52
CA ILE A 580 -6.23 9.17 13.57
C ILE A 580 -5.89 8.50 12.25
N PHE A 581 -6.44 9.01 11.16
CA PHE A 581 -6.12 8.56 9.82
C PHE A 581 -6.27 9.71 8.84
N THR A 582 -5.67 9.55 7.67
CA THR A 582 -5.80 10.50 6.58
C THR A 582 -6.58 9.89 5.44
N THR A 583 -7.18 10.74 4.61
CA THR A 583 -7.71 10.34 3.32
C THR A 583 -7.20 11.35 2.32
N TYR A 584 -6.55 10.89 1.26
CA TYR A 584 -6.18 11.75 0.16
C TYR A 584 -6.84 11.26 -1.13
N TRP A 585 -6.91 12.17 -2.09
CA TRP A 585 -7.42 11.86 -3.41
C TRP A 585 -6.55 12.51 -4.48
N LEU A 586 -6.35 11.78 -5.57
CA LEU A 586 -5.67 12.22 -6.77
C LEU A 586 -6.63 12.07 -7.96
N PRO A 587 -6.63 13.00 -8.93
CA PRO A 587 -7.45 12.84 -10.14
C PRO A 587 -7.14 11.50 -10.82
N PRO A 588 -8.14 10.70 -11.21
CA PRO A 588 -7.90 9.48 -11.98
C PRO A 588 -7.31 9.84 -13.34
N SER A 589 -6.60 8.90 -13.98
CA SER A 589 -6.11 9.11 -15.35
C SER A 589 -7.30 9.14 -16.33
N GLU A 590 -7.30 10.12 -17.24
CA GLU A 590 -8.30 10.25 -18.29
C GLU A 590 -8.06 9.29 -19.47
N ILE A 591 -6.88 8.65 -19.52
CA ILE A 591 -6.48 7.75 -20.60
C ILE A 591 -6.37 6.28 -20.17
N SER A 592 -6.89 5.91 -19.00
CA SER A 592 -6.97 4.50 -18.62
C SER A 592 -8.10 3.83 -19.37
N LEU A 593 -7.82 2.70 -20.02
CA LEU A 593 -8.83 1.93 -20.74
C LEU A 593 -8.69 0.43 -20.44
N VAL A 594 -9.78 -0.19 -20.03
CA VAL A 594 -9.85 -1.63 -19.76
C VAL A 594 -10.75 -2.33 -20.77
N LEU A 595 -10.38 -3.56 -21.10
CA LEU A 595 -11.15 -4.51 -21.89
C LEU A 595 -11.78 -5.52 -20.92
N LEU A 596 -13.10 -5.65 -20.98
CA LEU A 596 -13.87 -6.67 -20.25
C LEU A 596 -14.03 -7.92 -21.10
N GLN A 597 -14.45 -9.04 -20.52
CA GLN A 597 -14.59 -10.32 -21.24
C GLN A 597 -15.42 -10.19 -22.53
N GLN A 598 -16.54 -9.46 -22.48
CA GLN A 598 -17.37 -9.19 -23.66
C GLN A 598 -16.62 -8.45 -24.79
N ASP A 599 -15.70 -7.54 -24.45
CA ASP A 599 -14.90 -6.81 -25.43
C ASP A 599 -13.89 -7.78 -26.07
N LEU A 600 -13.30 -8.67 -25.26
CA LEU A 600 -12.35 -9.69 -25.72
C LEU A 600 -13.01 -10.68 -26.68
N ASP A 601 -14.19 -11.16 -26.34
CA ASP A 601 -14.95 -12.10 -27.17
C ASP A 601 -15.34 -11.46 -28.50
N CYS A 602 -15.78 -10.20 -28.49
CA CYS A 602 -16.05 -9.42 -29.70
C CYS A 602 -14.81 -9.26 -30.59
N ILE A 603 -13.68 -8.86 -29.99
CA ILE A 603 -12.41 -8.70 -30.72
C ILE A 603 -11.99 -10.03 -31.33
N GLN A 604 -11.99 -11.12 -30.55
CA GLN A 604 -11.60 -12.45 -31.04
C GLN A 604 -12.52 -12.94 -32.17
N MET A 605 -13.83 -12.70 -32.05
CA MET A 605 -14.79 -13.04 -33.11
C MET A 605 -14.52 -12.27 -34.40
N LYS A 606 -14.25 -10.96 -34.31
CA LYS A 606 -13.97 -10.12 -35.49
C LYS A 606 -12.60 -10.43 -36.11
N GLU A 607 -11.57 -10.66 -35.28
CA GLU A 607 -10.23 -11.08 -35.74
C GLU A 607 -10.30 -12.43 -36.48
N LYS A 608 -11.08 -13.40 -35.99
CA LYS A 608 -11.27 -14.72 -36.67
C LYS A 608 -11.96 -14.62 -38.03
N LYS A 609 -12.76 -13.58 -38.29
CA LYS A 609 -13.45 -13.38 -39.58
C LYS A 609 -12.53 -12.82 -40.67
N ILE A 610 -11.34 -12.35 -40.30
CA ILE A 610 -10.36 -11.76 -41.22
C ILE A 610 -9.35 -12.84 -41.63
N PHE A 611 -9.38 -13.23 -42.89
CA PHE A 611 -8.41 -14.16 -43.46
C PHE A 611 -7.11 -13.42 -43.83
N GLY A 612 -6.22 -13.19 -42.87
CA GLY A 612 -4.92 -12.55 -43.11
C GLY A 612 -4.23 -12.02 -41.84
N LYS A 613 -2.98 -11.53 -41.97
CA LYS A 613 -2.34 -10.75 -40.90
C LYS A 613 -3.02 -9.39 -40.81
N LEU A 614 -3.73 -9.15 -39.71
CA LEU A 614 -4.26 -7.83 -39.37
C LEU A 614 -3.14 -6.81 -39.32
N ASN A 615 -3.33 -5.69 -40.00
CA ASN A 615 -2.49 -4.52 -39.77
C ASN A 615 -2.89 -3.82 -38.47
N LEU A 616 -2.04 -2.92 -37.98
CA LEU A 616 -2.26 -2.21 -36.70
C LEU A 616 -3.55 -1.37 -36.71
N TYR A 617 -3.86 -0.70 -37.82
CA TYR A 617 -5.03 0.17 -37.94
C TYR A 617 -6.35 -0.62 -37.94
N GLU A 618 -6.41 -1.72 -38.69
CA GLU A 618 -7.57 -2.61 -38.74
C GLU A 618 -7.87 -3.20 -37.36
N ARG A 619 -6.83 -3.53 -36.59
CA ARG A 619 -6.99 -4.02 -35.23
C ARG A 619 -7.53 -2.94 -34.30
N GLU A 620 -7.05 -1.71 -34.43
CA GLU A 620 -7.57 -0.58 -33.65
C GLU A 620 -9.05 -0.29 -33.95
N ASP A 621 -9.45 -0.37 -35.22
CA ASP A 621 -10.85 -0.19 -35.62
C ASP A 621 -11.75 -1.28 -35.02
N ILE A 622 -11.32 -2.54 -35.03
CA ILE A 622 -12.03 -3.64 -34.37
C ILE A 622 -12.20 -3.37 -32.86
N ILE A 623 -11.13 -2.95 -32.19
CA ILE A 623 -11.16 -2.62 -30.77
C ILE A 623 -12.12 -1.46 -30.52
N ALA A 624 -12.07 -0.40 -31.34
CA ALA A 624 -12.93 0.75 -31.23
C ALA A 624 -14.41 0.39 -31.40
N GLU A 625 -14.74 -0.47 -32.38
CA GLU A 625 -16.09 -0.95 -32.59
C GLU A 625 -16.60 -1.78 -31.40
N CYS A 626 -15.80 -2.75 -30.91
CA CYS A 626 -16.20 -3.58 -29.78
C CYS A 626 -16.39 -2.76 -28.48
N LEU A 627 -15.52 -1.77 -28.25
CA LEU A 627 -15.68 -0.83 -27.14
C LEU A 627 -16.93 0.06 -27.30
N ALA A 628 -17.25 0.47 -28.53
CA ALA A 628 -18.44 1.26 -28.82
C ALA A 628 -19.73 0.49 -28.55
N GLU A 629 -19.74 -0.84 -28.72
CA GLU A 629 -20.88 -1.71 -28.33
C GLU A 629 -21.16 -1.62 -26.81
N ARG A 630 -20.13 -1.39 -25.98
CA ARG A 630 -20.24 -1.10 -24.54
C ARG A 630 -20.47 0.38 -24.22
N GLY A 631 -20.50 1.25 -25.24
CA GLY A 631 -20.62 2.69 -25.05
C GLY A 631 -19.32 3.40 -24.64
N VAL A 632 -18.17 2.75 -24.79
CA VAL A 632 -16.85 3.34 -24.52
C VAL A 632 -16.31 4.02 -25.78
N ASN A 633 -16.02 5.32 -25.69
CA ASN A 633 -15.52 6.09 -26.82
C ASN A 633 -13.99 6.03 -26.92
N TYR A 634 -13.49 5.18 -27.81
CA TYR A 634 -12.06 5.01 -28.07
C TYR A 634 -11.36 6.27 -28.60
N LYS A 635 -12.09 7.19 -29.24
CA LYS A 635 -11.51 8.46 -29.74
C LYS A 635 -11.09 9.37 -28.58
N LEU A 636 -11.85 9.42 -27.49
CA LEU A 636 -11.49 10.21 -26.31
C LEU A 636 -10.19 9.74 -25.66
N TYR A 637 -9.95 8.43 -25.66
CA TYR A 637 -8.68 7.85 -25.21
C TYR A 637 -7.50 8.35 -26.08
N LYS A 638 -7.66 8.37 -27.41
CA LYS A 638 -6.64 8.89 -28.33
C LYS A 638 -6.39 10.39 -28.14
N ASP A 639 -7.44 11.19 -28.04
CA ASP A 639 -7.33 12.64 -27.82
C ASP A 639 -6.69 12.97 -26.45
N GLY A 640 -6.82 12.08 -25.46
CA GLY A 640 -6.23 12.23 -24.14
C GLY A 640 -4.75 11.85 -24.07
N LEU A 641 -4.27 10.93 -24.91
CA LEU A 641 -2.87 10.52 -24.99
C LEU A 641 -1.94 11.72 -25.28
N ASP A 642 -2.38 12.63 -26.14
CA ASP A 642 -1.64 13.85 -26.48
C ASP A 642 -1.54 14.84 -25.30
N ARG A 643 -2.37 14.67 -24.25
CA ARG A 643 -2.46 15.57 -23.09
C ARG A 643 -1.81 14.99 -21.83
N GLU A 644 -1.35 13.74 -21.83
CA GLU A 644 -0.94 13.02 -20.60
C GLU A 644 0.36 13.54 -19.96
N ASN A 645 1.05 14.50 -20.59
CA ASN A 645 2.32 15.01 -20.06
C ASN A 645 2.19 16.19 -19.09
N VAL A 646 0.97 16.65 -18.77
CA VAL A 646 0.80 17.75 -17.81
C VAL A 646 0.64 17.19 -16.39
N LYS A 647 1.73 17.19 -15.62
CA LYS A 647 1.68 16.98 -14.17
C LYS A 647 1.06 18.20 -13.50
N ILE A 648 -0.21 18.11 -13.14
CA ILE A 648 -0.87 19.16 -12.36
C ILE A 648 -0.81 18.75 -10.88
N PRO A 649 -0.17 19.54 -10.00
CA PRO A 649 -0.10 19.25 -8.57
C PRO A 649 -1.44 19.56 -7.91
N LEU A 650 -2.44 18.70 -8.14
CA LEU A 650 -3.75 18.75 -7.50
C LEU A 650 -3.93 17.56 -6.58
N GLY A 651 -4.41 17.85 -5.38
CA GLY A 651 -4.81 16.87 -4.40
C GLY A 651 -5.29 17.57 -3.15
N GLN A 652 -6.05 16.85 -2.35
CA GLN A 652 -6.40 17.29 -1.01
C GLN A 652 -6.26 16.10 -0.09
N MET A 653 -5.62 16.34 1.04
CA MET A 653 -5.57 15.40 2.15
C MET A 653 -6.48 15.94 3.25
N THR A 654 -7.37 15.07 3.74
CA THR A 654 -8.18 15.32 4.93
C THR A 654 -7.65 14.45 6.05
N ILE A 655 -7.57 15.00 7.26
CA ILE A 655 -7.09 14.29 8.45
C ILE A 655 -8.25 14.17 9.41
N TYR A 656 -8.52 12.94 9.82
CA TYR A 656 -9.58 12.60 10.76
C TYR A 656 -9.00 12.25 12.12
N ARG A 657 -9.69 12.65 13.18
CA ARG A 657 -9.45 12.20 14.55
C ARG A 657 -10.78 11.75 15.13
N MET A 658 -10.94 10.44 15.29
CA MET A 658 -12.17 9.81 15.75
C MET A 658 -12.00 9.26 17.16
N LYS A 659 -12.82 9.69 18.11
CA LYS A 659 -12.87 9.08 19.44
C LYS A 659 -13.61 7.76 19.38
N LEU A 660 -12.96 6.68 19.80
CA LEU A 660 -13.53 5.35 19.98
C LEU A 660 -13.67 5.06 21.49
N GLU A 661 -14.83 4.53 21.88
CA GLU A 661 -15.17 4.21 23.27
C GLU A 661 -16.16 3.04 23.26
N CYS A 662 -15.92 2.02 24.08
CA CYS A 662 -16.88 0.92 24.26
C CYS A 662 -18.06 1.39 25.12
N ALA A 663 -19.28 1.00 24.72
CA ALA A 663 -20.48 1.25 25.49
C ALA A 663 -21.21 -0.07 25.71
N CYS A 664 -21.44 -0.40 26.98
CA CYS A 664 -22.21 -1.59 27.32
C CYS A 664 -23.71 -1.29 27.33
N PRO A 665 -24.55 -2.26 26.90
CA PRO A 665 -25.99 -2.12 26.92
C PRO A 665 -26.52 -1.94 28.35
N ASP A 666 -27.63 -1.22 28.51
CA ASP A 666 -28.27 -1.02 29.81
C ASP A 666 -28.96 -2.30 30.34
N ASP A 667 -29.21 -3.28 29.46
CA ASP A 667 -29.93 -4.53 29.69
C ASP A 667 -28.99 -5.74 29.88
N MET A 668 -27.77 -5.53 30.37
CA MET A 668 -26.84 -6.62 30.66
C MET A 668 -27.44 -7.66 31.63
N LEU A 669 -27.36 -8.94 31.26
CA LEU A 669 -27.81 -10.06 32.08
C LEU A 669 -26.86 -10.29 33.27
N PRO A 670 -27.36 -10.86 34.40
CA PRO A 670 -26.51 -11.23 35.52
C PRO A 670 -25.35 -12.14 35.09
N GLY A 671 -24.11 -11.74 35.40
CA GLY A 671 -22.89 -12.47 35.03
C GLY A 671 -22.20 -11.97 33.76
N GLN A 672 -22.83 -11.09 32.97
CA GLN A 672 -22.15 -10.42 31.87
C GLN A 672 -21.18 -9.36 32.39
N THR A 673 -20.01 -9.24 31.74
CA THR A 673 -19.01 -8.24 32.10
C THR A 673 -18.76 -7.30 30.93
N CYS A 674 -18.71 -6.00 31.25
CA CYS A 674 -18.38 -4.96 30.29
C CYS A 674 -16.86 -4.86 30.18
N LYS A 675 -16.31 -5.04 28.98
CA LYS A 675 -14.88 -4.86 28.71
C LYS A 675 -14.61 -3.48 28.17
N ASN A 676 -13.47 -2.91 28.58
CA ASN A 676 -13.00 -1.62 28.09
C ASN A 676 -11.88 -1.82 27.08
N ILE A 677 -11.69 -0.81 26.23
CA ILE A 677 -10.48 -0.67 25.43
C ILE A 677 -9.28 -0.67 26.39
N SER A 678 -8.27 -1.47 26.08
CA SER A 678 -7.06 -1.54 26.91
C SER A 678 -6.32 -0.20 26.89
N VAL A 679 -5.73 0.15 28.02
CA VAL A 679 -4.84 1.33 28.11
C VAL A 679 -3.56 1.12 27.29
N HIS A 680 -3.12 -0.13 27.17
CA HIS A 680 -1.95 -0.54 26.39
C HIS A 680 -2.42 -1.19 25.09
N GLN A 681 -1.94 -0.69 23.96
CA GLN A 681 -2.31 -1.18 22.64
C GLN A 681 -1.15 -1.97 22.06
N SER A 682 -1.41 -3.20 21.62
CA SER A 682 -0.40 -4.11 21.09
C SER A 682 0.04 -3.73 19.67
N TRP A 683 -0.87 -3.18 18.85
CA TRP A 683 -0.59 -2.80 17.47
C TRP A 683 -1.19 -1.43 17.09
N PRO A 684 -0.73 -0.33 17.72
CA PRO A 684 -1.39 0.96 17.61
C PRO A 684 -1.16 1.67 16.27
N ALA A 685 -0.16 1.29 15.48
CA ALA A 685 0.24 1.98 14.26
C ALA A 685 0.66 1.01 13.14
N HIS A 686 1.07 1.58 12.00
CA HIS A 686 1.77 0.83 10.96
C HIS A 686 3.02 0.16 11.53
N LEU A 687 3.12 -1.18 11.38
CA LEU A 687 4.19 -2.01 11.94
C LEU A 687 4.29 -1.96 13.48
N GLY A 688 3.16 -1.80 14.18
CA GLY A 688 3.12 -1.90 15.64
C GLY A 688 3.48 -0.60 16.37
N GLN A 689 4.00 -0.72 17.59
CA GLN A 689 4.22 0.43 18.48
C GLN A 689 5.47 1.24 18.11
N HIS A 690 6.51 0.56 17.65
CA HIS A 690 7.80 1.17 17.30
C HIS A 690 8.07 1.14 15.79
N GLY A 691 7.12 0.64 15.00
CA GLY A 691 7.27 0.51 13.55
C GLY A 691 8.21 -0.63 13.13
N ASP A 692 8.59 -1.48 14.07
CA ASP A 692 9.52 -2.60 13.94
C ASP A 692 8.83 -3.95 13.67
N GLY A 693 7.52 -3.93 13.41
CA GLY A 693 6.74 -5.11 13.13
C GLY A 693 6.47 -5.97 14.37
N ASP A 694 6.83 -5.50 15.58
CA ASP A 694 6.66 -6.24 16.83
C ASP A 694 5.25 -6.10 17.42
N PHE A 695 4.60 -7.23 17.68
CA PHE A 695 3.32 -7.32 18.35
C PHE A 695 3.52 -7.56 19.83
N GLN A 696 3.34 -6.49 20.62
CA GLN A 696 3.51 -6.57 22.06
C GLN A 696 2.33 -7.25 22.73
N SER A 697 2.52 -8.49 23.17
CA SER A 697 1.54 -9.21 23.99
C SER A 697 1.20 -8.45 25.27
N PHE A 698 -0.06 -8.57 25.73
CA PHE A 698 -0.54 -8.00 26.98
C PHE A 698 0.22 -8.46 28.22
N ILE A 699 1.00 -9.54 28.12
CA ILE A 699 1.70 -10.16 29.24
C ILE A 699 3.20 -9.88 29.15
N LYS A 700 3.60 -8.67 29.55
CA LYS A 700 4.86 -8.50 30.28
C LYS A 700 4.52 -7.92 31.65
N ASN A 701 4.14 -8.80 32.57
CA ASN A 701 4.11 -8.53 34.02
C ASN A 701 5.33 -9.17 34.68
#